data_AF-A0A844G1R5-F1
#
_entry.id   AF-A0A844G1R5-F1
#
_cell.length_a   1.000
_cell.length_b   1.000
_cell.length_c   1.000
_cell.angle_alpha   90.00
_cell.angle_beta   90.00
_cell.angle_gamma   90.00
#
_symmetry.space_group_name_H-M   'P 1'
#
loop_
_entity.id
_entity.type
_entity.pdbx_description
1 polymer ?
#
loop_
_entity_poly.entity_id
_entity_poly.type
_entity_poly.pdbx_seq_one_letter_code
_entity_poly.pdbx_strand_id
1 'polypeptide(L)'
;MMNSPDLTNPPAQYRPIPFWSWNDKLDPEELRRQIREMKKAGLGGFFMHARGGLQTAYLSDEWMECVNACLDEAGKCGIDGWLYDENGWPSGFGGGLVNGLGVKYQQKYLRHEYLDAADLEASERENTIAWYDAATLELLGEKLPKGTAGRLLRCYYEVNPFYVDNLDPKVVREFLKVTHKYYYDNIPKPLLAHMKGIFTDEPQLSRNGLLWSFILEEEYWKAYRCELLKELPLLFLGTPESDAVRVRFWSLVARLFAENFLKQIHDWCSEKGWLLTGHHVLEETCQAQIASNGAIMPQYRYYHIPGMDHLCRTEPSPVAMTQLVSVAMQFGQKQILSESFALSGWNINFFGLRWMFQQQFAHGVNLVCPHLSSYTLRGLRKRDYPASLFYHQPWWEDYRSVNDYFARVGMLLAEGKAVAEVLVLHPLSSAWCHFTGDESNPHLDFYTKTLERITRALDVHQIAHNYADEQIVAAEGSFEHGAIRIGLQSYRYVIIPQITNLSKPVLELLRKFAAAGGRVLTVRNRLEPEKLTVDGETAPAEVRAWFRALPAFDSEEAAAAAAAAELAEQRTVITENGVPATRIVSTFRDFDNLDGRAGRFFFVANVSYNQPCDLEISLPRNGGRQVEVIDPANGSFSVLSGVHRRGEHLTFAYPLAAGGAAMFYVAGHPAKHAAKLTVSDPFREPAKKRLPDEFTLAAAAGNLLTLDRCRYRVDEGGWIADDVSVIQGRLLKLERDCDLEIEYGFDLADDYDFSKPLAMLTETPEAFSFALNGETFEGVDSGYLFDSAFRKIMLPGNLKAGRNVIYMKMRYHQNPEVYARLERARRFETEYNMLTYDSEIESIYLYGDFSVRHTGRIEPLLRGAERLCGSFELGAPATGRKLDASDLVRQGFPFFAGKLTLRQEFELTASEAEKIQLLRFVPVGANSYRIRLNNEEAGFWSYGFAAFPVAQLIHAGKNTLEIELTTSLRNLLGPHHLAEGESYSVHTLSFNREANAVSWEPPAYDPGYSMVRLGIRDVELV
;
A
#
# COMPACT_ATOMS: atom_id res chain seq x y z
N MET A 1 34.35 -9.77 6.51
CA MET A 1 34.28 -8.30 6.60
C MET A 1 33.07 -7.89 5.80
N MET A 2 32.01 -7.36 6.42
CA MET A 2 30.91 -6.79 5.63
C MET A 2 31.41 -5.49 5.02
N ASN A 3 31.27 -5.33 3.71
CA ASN A 3 31.58 -4.08 3.04
C ASN A 3 30.67 -2.99 3.61
N SER A 4 31.22 -1.80 3.91
CA SER A 4 30.42 -0.64 4.31
C SER A 4 29.31 -0.38 3.29
N PRO A 5 28.08 -0.03 3.70
CA PRO A 5 27.03 0.37 2.78
C PRO A 5 27.52 1.50 1.85
N ASP A 6 27.31 1.35 0.53
CA ASP A 6 27.58 2.39 -0.47
C ASP A 6 26.30 3.15 -0.78
N LEU A 7 26.19 4.36 -0.25
CA LEU A 7 25.01 5.20 -0.42
C LEU A 7 24.95 5.87 -1.79
N THR A 8 26.00 5.86 -2.59
CA THR A 8 25.98 6.55 -3.90
C THR A 8 25.07 5.83 -4.89
N ASN A 9 25.16 4.50 -4.94
CA ASN A 9 24.34 3.64 -5.78
C ASN A 9 23.92 2.35 -5.05
N PRO A 10 22.77 2.36 -4.36
CA PRO A 10 22.28 1.19 -3.64
C PRO A 10 22.11 -0.05 -4.54
N PRO A 11 22.50 -1.25 -4.06
CA PRO A 11 22.28 -2.52 -4.75
C PRO A 11 20.81 -2.83 -5.03
N ALA A 12 20.54 -3.68 -6.03
CA ALA A 12 19.19 -4.08 -6.46
C ALA A 12 18.31 -4.60 -5.32
N GLN A 13 18.88 -5.38 -4.39
CA GLN A 13 18.10 -5.98 -3.29
C GLN A 13 17.44 -4.97 -2.35
N TYR A 14 17.93 -3.73 -2.25
CA TYR A 14 17.31 -2.69 -1.40
C TYR A 14 16.39 -1.76 -2.18
N ARG A 15 16.30 -1.92 -3.50
CA ARG A 15 15.46 -1.10 -4.36
C ARG A 15 14.02 -1.62 -4.35
N PRO A 16 13.01 -0.76 -4.60
CA PRO A 16 11.62 -1.19 -4.67
C PRO A 16 11.39 -2.34 -5.65
N ILE A 17 10.45 -3.22 -5.32
CA ILE A 17 10.07 -4.41 -6.10
C ILE A 17 8.55 -4.34 -6.34
N PRO A 18 8.07 -3.83 -7.50
CA PRO A 18 6.65 -3.65 -7.73
C PRO A 18 5.93 -4.96 -8.04
N PHE A 19 4.63 -4.98 -7.75
CA PHE A 19 3.73 -5.88 -8.45
C PHE A 19 3.65 -5.48 -9.92
N TRP A 20 4.05 -6.40 -10.79
CA TRP A 20 3.93 -6.23 -12.22
C TRP A 20 2.74 -7.04 -12.73
N SER A 21 1.62 -6.33 -12.90
CA SER A 21 0.35 -6.91 -13.28
C SER A 21 0.40 -7.38 -14.74
N TRP A 22 0.53 -8.69 -14.91
CA TRP A 22 0.34 -9.38 -16.18
C TRP A 22 -1.15 -9.49 -16.44
N ASN A 23 -1.64 -8.57 -17.24
CA ASN A 23 -3.06 -8.29 -17.35
C ASN A 23 -3.56 -8.23 -18.80
N ASP A 24 -2.85 -8.75 -19.81
CA ASP A 24 -3.35 -8.81 -21.20
C ASP A 24 -2.80 -10.05 -21.90
N LYS A 25 -2.84 -10.11 -23.23
CA LYS A 25 -2.04 -11.04 -24.02
C LYS A 25 -0.57 -10.63 -23.90
N LEU A 26 0.21 -11.50 -23.28
CA LEU A 26 1.62 -11.26 -22.99
C LEU A 26 2.48 -11.53 -24.22
N ASP A 27 3.42 -10.62 -24.49
CA ASP A 27 4.45 -10.76 -25.51
C ASP A 27 5.84 -10.80 -24.82
N PRO A 28 6.61 -11.89 -24.97
CA PRO A 28 7.96 -12.00 -24.40
C PRO A 28 8.88 -10.80 -24.69
N GLU A 29 8.85 -10.20 -25.87
CA GLU A 29 9.75 -9.08 -26.19
C GLU A 29 9.30 -7.76 -25.53
N GLU A 30 7.99 -7.55 -25.42
CA GLU A 30 7.46 -6.40 -24.66
C GLU A 30 7.77 -6.54 -23.17
N LEU A 31 7.63 -7.74 -22.61
CA LEU A 31 8.04 -8.04 -21.24
C LEU A 31 9.53 -7.71 -21.00
N ARG A 32 10.42 -8.09 -21.92
CA ARG A 32 11.84 -7.73 -21.85
C ARG A 32 12.06 -6.21 -21.89
N ARG A 33 11.37 -5.51 -22.79
CA ARG A 33 11.45 -4.04 -22.88
C ARG A 33 11.02 -3.39 -21.56
N GLN A 34 9.91 -3.85 -20.98
CA GLN A 34 9.39 -3.37 -19.70
C GLN A 34 10.37 -3.60 -18.54
N ILE A 35 11.07 -4.73 -18.50
CA ILE A 35 12.13 -5.01 -17.53
C ILE A 35 13.30 -4.01 -17.64
N ARG A 36 13.71 -3.67 -18.87
CA ARG A 36 14.75 -2.64 -19.08
C ARG A 36 14.30 -1.26 -18.60
N GLU A 37 13.02 -0.92 -18.80
CA GLU A 37 12.45 0.31 -18.25
C GLU A 37 12.46 0.30 -16.72
N MET A 38 12.08 -0.81 -16.07
CA MET A 38 12.15 -0.94 -14.61
C MET A 38 13.57 -0.70 -14.09
N LYS A 39 14.57 -1.29 -14.75
CA LYS A 39 15.98 -1.06 -14.43
C LYS A 39 16.37 0.41 -14.56
N LYS A 40 15.95 1.08 -15.64
CA LYS A 40 16.24 2.50 -15.91
C LYS A 40 15.65 3.41 -14.82
N ALA A 41 14.43 3.10 -14.36
CA ALA A 41 13.76 3.82 -13.28
C ALA A 41 14.29 3.48 -11.87
N GLY A 42 15.29 2.60 -11.74
CA GLY A 42 15.93 2.29 -10.46
C GLY A 42 15.17 1.29 -9.58
N LEU A 43 14.33 0.43 -10.18
CA LEU A 43 13.69 -0.68 -9.49
C LEU A 43 14.65 -1.88 -9.33
N GLY A 44 14.43 -2.68 -8.28
CA GLY A 44 15.31 -3.78 -7.86
C GLY A 44 14.92 -5.16 -8.39
N GLY A 45 13.68 -5.29 -8.86
CA GLY A 45 13.09 -6.55 -9.31
C GLY A 45 11.63 -6.34 -9.70
N PHE A 46 10.87 -7.42 -9.77
CA PHE A 46 9.42 -7.40 -10.02
C PHE A 46 8.76 -8.71 -9.58
N PHE A 47 7.50 -8.64 -9.15
CA PHE A 47 6.63 -9.80 -8.93
C PHE A 47 5.74 -10.01 -10.16
N MET A 48 5.85 -11.18 -10.82
CA MET A 48 5.06 -11.52 -12.00
C MET A 48 3.62 -11.88 -11.58
N HIS A 49 2.74 -10.87 -11.52
CA HIS A 49 1.43 -10.94 -10.87
C HIS A 49 0.32 -11.14 -11.91
N ALA A 50 -0.28 -12.32 -11.97
CA ALA A 50 -1.46 -12.58 -12.80
C ALA A 50 -2.67 -11.76 -12.33
N ARG A 51 -3.28 -10.98 -13.21
CA ARG A 51 -4.33 -10.03 -12.83
C ARG A 51 -5.45 -9.90 -13.86
N GLY A 52 -6.58 -9.32 -13.43
CA GLY A 52 -7.77 -9.10 -14.27
C GLY A 52 -7.42 -8.49 -15.62
N GLY A 53 -7.98 -9.08 -16.68
CA GLY A 53 -7.66 -8.77 -18.06
C GLY A 53 -6.66 -9.73 -18.73
N LEU A 54 -6.03 -10.63 -17.98
CA LEU A 54 -5.07 -11.59 -18.51
C LEU A 54 -5.71 -12.51 -19.57
N GLN A 55 -5.11 -12.53 -20.77
CA GLN A 55 -5.53 -13.39 -21.88
C GLN A 55 -4.61 -14.62 -22.06
N THR A 56 -3.33 -14.51 -21.64
CA THR A 56 -2.41 -15.65 -21.62
C THR A 56 -2.80 -16.60 -20.48
N ALA A 57 -3.14 -17.85 -20.80
CA ALA A 57 -3.63 -18.80 -19.80
C ALA A 57 -2.58 -19.10 -18.72
N TYR A 58 -2.97 -18.99 -17.45
CA TYR A 58 -2.12 -19.25 -16.29
C TYR A 58 -1.54 -20.68 -16.31
N LEU A 59 -0.24 -20.82 -16.03
CA LEU A 59 0.53 -22.08 -16.06
C LEU A 59 0.52 -22.82 -17.41
N SER A 60 0.16 -22.16 -18.52
CA SER A 60 0.32 -22.72 -19.86
C SER A 60 1.79 -22.66 -20.33
N ASP A 61 2.09 -23.36 -21.43
CA ASP A 61 3.42 -23.29 -22.06
C ASP A 61 3.78 -21.85 -22.48
N GLU A 62 2.81 -21.08 -22.99
CA GLU A 62 3.00 -19.67 -23.36
C GLU A 62 3.27 -18.78 -22.14
N TRP A 63 2.61 -19.06 -21.02
CA TRP A 63 2.91 -18.41 -19.74
C TRP A 63 4.33 -18.70 -19.29
N MET A 64 4.78 -19.96 -19.37
CA MET A 64 6.14 -20.34 -18.99
C MET A 64 7.20 -19.77 -19.94
N GLU A 65 6.89 -19.58 -21.23
CA GLU A 65 7.75 -18.85 -22.16
C GLU A 65 7.96 -17.40 -21.71
N CYS A 66 6.87 -16.72 -21.31
CA CYS A 66 6.92 -15.36 -20.76
C CYS A 66 7.76 -15.28 -19.48
N VAL A 67 7.58 -16.24 -18.55
CA VAL A 67 8.38 -16.34 -17.32
C VAL A 67 9.86 -16.50 -17.64
N ASN A 68 10.20 -17.42 -18.55
CA ASN A 68 11.59 -17.66 -18.95
C ASN A 68 12.22 -16.42 -19.61
N ALA A 69 11.46 -15.71 -20.45
CA ALA A 69 11.92 -14.46 -21.06
C ALA A 69 12.21 -13.39 -20.01
N CYS A 70 11.36 -13.28 -18.98
CA CYS A 70 11.54 -12.33 -17.90
C CYS A 70 12.77 -12.65 -17.04
N LEU A 71 12.96 -13.91 -16.67
CA LEU A 71 14.13 -14.33 -15.86
C LEU A 71 15.45 -14.15 -16.61
N ASP A 72 15.48 -14.45 -17.91
CA ASP A 72 16.66 -14.22 -18.76
C ASP A 72 17.00 -12.73 -18.86
N GLU A 73 16.00 -11.86 -19.03
CA GLU A 73 16.24 -10.42 -19.08
C GLU A 73 16.61 -9.82 -17.72
N ALA A 74 15.98 -10.29 -16.64
CA ALA A 74 16.32 -9.89 -15.27
C ALA A 74 17.80 -10.16 -14.98
N GLY A 75 18.30 -11.34 -15.37
CA GLY A 75 19.72 -11.70 -15.30
C GLY A 75 20.63 -10.73 -16.06
N LYS A 76 20.26 -10.35 -17.29
CA LYS A 76 21.02 -9.36 -18.09
C LYS A 76 21.00 -7.96 -17.49
N CYS A 77 19.88 -7.55 -16.88
CA CYS A 77 19.72 -6.24 -16.25
C CYS A 77 20.30 -6.17 -14.82
N GLY A 78 20.63 -7.31 -14.21
CA GLY A 78 21.06 -7.38 -12.82
C GLY A 78 19.99 -6.90 -11.85
N ILE A 79 18.75 -7.38 -12.06
CA ILE A 79 17.60 -7.24 -11.14
C ILE A 79 16.97 -8.62 -10.95
N ASP A 80 16.12 -8.77 -9.94
CA ASP A 80 15.60 -10.06 -9.52
C ASP A 80 14.14 -10.27 -9.97
N GLY A 81 13.82 -11.42 -10.56
CA GLY A 81 12.45 -11.84 -10.83
C GLY A 81 11.87 -12.60 -9.64
N TRP A 82 10.59 -12.39 -9.35
CA TRP A 82 9.87 -13.08 -8.27
C TRP A 82 8.57 -13.70 -8.78
N LEU A 83 8.26 -14.88 -8.26
CA LEU A 83 6.99 -15.54 -8.50
C LEU A 83 5.92 -14.93 -7.58
N TYR A 84 4.79 -14.54 -8.15
CA TYR A 84 3.54 -14.41 -7.42
C TYR A 84 2.82 -15.76 -7.50
N ASP A 85 2.53 -16.39 -6.35
CA ASP A 85 2.14 -17.81 -6.30
C ASP A 85 0.67 -18.12 -6.61
N GLU A 86 -0.06 -17.16 -7.19
CA GLU A 86 -1.51 -17.25 -7.42
C GLU A 86 -1.96 -16.65 -8.76
N ASN A 87 -3.18 -17.01 -9.20
CA ASN A 87 -3.90 -16.31 -10.26
C ASN A 87 -5.20 -15.73 -9.71
N GLY A 88 -5.27 -14.41 -9.67
CA GLY A 88 -6.26 -13.68 -8.87
C GLY A 88 -5.66 -13.37 -7.50
N TRP A 89 -6.47 -13.53 -6.45
CA TRP A 89 -6.11 -13.27 -5.06
C TRP A 89 -7.17 -13.95 -4.18
N PRO A 90 -6.88 -14.48 -2.98
CA PRO A 90 -5.59 -14.51 -2.30
C PRO A 90 -4.83 -15.83 -2.45
N SER A 91 -3.57 -15.92 -2.04
CA SER A 91 -2.74 -17.14 -2.19
C SER A 91 -3.30 -18.36 -1.47
N GLY A 92 -3.12 -19.54 -2.09
CA GLY A 92 -3.34 -20.85 -1.47
C GLY A 92 -4.17 -21.83 -2.31
N PHE A 93 -4.82 -21.36 -3.37
CA PHE A 93 -5.77 -22.17 -4.14
C PHE A 93 -5.31 -22.49 -5.56
N GLY A 94 -4.25 -21.83 -6.07
CA GLY A 94 -3.53 -22.18 -7.29
C GLY A 94 -4.39 -22.07 -8.55
N GLY A 95 -5.14 -20.98 -8.71
CA GLY A 95 -6.00 -20.71 -9.85
C GLY A 95 -7.23 -21.62 -9.92
N GLY A 96 -7.65 -22.19 -8.79
CA GLY A 96 -8.81 -23.10 -8.69
C GLY A 96 -8.43 -24.59 -8.60
N LEU A 97 -7.16 -24.93 -8.81
CA LEU A 97 -6.71 -26.31 -8.92
C LEU A 97 -6.78 -27.09 -7.61
N VAL A 98 -6.63 -26.41 -6.46
CA VAL A 98 -6.64 -27.06 -5.14
C VAL A 98 -8.07 -27.22 -4.62
N ASN A 99 -8.85 -26.13 -4.55
CA ASN A 99 -10.24 -26.16 -4.10
C ASN A 99 -11.15 -26.96 -5.05
N GLY A 100 -10.77 -27.12 -6.32
CA GLY A 100 -11.45 -28.00 -7.28
C GLY A 100 -11.42 -29.49 -6.93
N LEU A 101 -10.57 -29.93 -5.99
CA LEU A 101 -10.46 -31.33 -5.55
C LEU A 101 -11.56 -31.78 -4.57
N GLY A 102 -12.50 -30.89 -4.23
CA GLY A 102 -13.70 -31.19 -3.45
C GLY A 102 -13.63 -30.79 -1.98
N VAL A 103 -14.69 -31.09 -1.24
CA VAL A 103 -15.00 -30.54 0.11
C VAL A 103 -13.85 -30.65 1.10
N LYS A 104 -13.03 -31.71 1.03
CA LYS A 104 -11.83 -31.85 1.87
C LYS A 104 -10.90 -30.64 1.75
N TYR A 105 -10.65 -30.18 0.53
CA TYR A 105 -9.70 -29.10 0.22
C TYR A 105 -10.32 -27.71 0.32
N GLN A 106 -11.64 -27.61 0.28
CA GLN A 106 -12.37 -26.34 0.29
C GLN A 106 -12.43 -25.73 1.70
N GLN A 107 -12.43 -24.40 1.79
CA GLN A 107 -12.60 -23.68 3.04
C GLN A 107 -13.97 -23.96 3.67
N LYS A 108 -14.03 -24.05 5.01
CA LYS A 108 -15.26 -24.37 5.75
C LYS A 108 -15.46 -23.38 6.89
N TYR A 109 -16.72 -23.02 7.12
CA TYR A 109 -17.12 -22.17 8.23
C TYR A 109 -17.95 -22.95 9.24
N LEU A 110 -17.68 -22.76 10.53
CA LEU A 110 -18.52 -23.30 11.60
C LEU A 110 -19.79 -22.44 11.74
N ARG A 111 -20.94 -23.11 11.79
CA ARG A 111 -22.26 -22.53 11.99
C ARG A 111 -23.01 -23.29 13.07
N HIS A 112 -24.02 -22.63 13.62
CA HIS A 112 -24.94 -23.24 14.55
C HIS A 112 -26.37 -22.80 14.31
N GLU A 113 -27.32 -23.66 14.65
CA GLU A 113 -28.76 -23.36 14.60
C GLU A 113 -29.48 -24.04 15.76
N TYR A 114 -30.57 -23.42 16.22
CA TYR A 114 -31.48 -24.02 17.19
C TYR A 114 -32.70 -24.58 16.46
N LEU A 115 -33.03 -25.84 16.73
CA LEU A 115 -34.11 -26.56 16.07
C LEU A 115 -34.95 -27.29 17.12
N ASP A 116 -36.23 -27.53 16.84
CA ASP A 116 -37.03 -28.45 17.64
C ASP A 116 -36.97 -29.85 17.02
N ALA A 117 -36.77 -30.88 17.84
CA ALA A 117 -36.65 -32.26 17.38
C ALA A 117 -37.90 -32.73 16.59
N ALA A 118 -39.06 -32.13 16.85
CA ALA A 118 -40.31 -32.41 16.15
C ALA A 118 -40.31 -31.95 14.68
N ASP A 119 -39.47 -30.97 14.34
CA ASP A 119 -39.40 -30.35 13.01
C ASP A 119 -38.29 -30.95 12.13
N LEU A 120 -37.57 -31.97 12.63
CA LEU A 120 -36.48 -32.60 11.90
C LEU A 120 -37.00 -33.70 10.97
N GLU A 121 -36.72 -33.56 9.68
CA GLU A 121 -36.90 -34.65 8.72
C GLU A 121 -35.93 -35.80 9.01
N ALA A 122 -36.31 -37.02 8.63
CA ALA A 122 -35.55 -38.25 8.90
C ALA A 122 -34.23 -38.40 8.10
N SER A 123 -33.82 -37.38 7.34
CA SER A 123 -32.61 -37.42 6.50
C SER A 123 -31.36 -37.00 7.27
N GLU A 124 -30.27 -37.75 7.11
CA GLU A 124 -28.97 -37.35 7.64
C GLU A 124 -28.51 -36.08 6.91
N ARG A 125 -28.26 -35.01 7.68
CA ARG A 125 -27.71 -33.77 7.13
C ARG A 125 -26.18 -33.91 7.07
N GLU A 126 -25.65 -34.16 5.87
CA GLU A 126 -24.23 -34.51 5.63
C GLU A 126 -23.21 -33.53 6.20
N ASN A 127 -23.56 -32.24 6.35
CA ASN A 127 -22.66 -31.21 6.88
C ASN A 127 -22.72 -31.04 8.41
N THR A 128 -23.39 -31.94 9.13
CA THR A 128 -23.49 -31.87 10.59
C THR A 128 -22.16 -32.21 11.25
N ILE A 129 -21.74 -31.40 12.21
CA ILE A 129 -20.59 -31.67 13.07
C ILE A 129 -21.06 -32.40 14.33
N ALA A 130 -22.03 -31.83 15.05
CA ALA A 130 -22.53 -32.41 16.30
C ALA A 130 -23.90 -31.85 16.71
N TRP A 131 -24.64 -32.66 17.47
CA TRP A 131 -25.90 -32.31 18.12
C TRP A 131 -25.74 -32.16 19.63
N TYR A 132 -26.46 -31.22 20.20
CA TYR A 132 -26.48 -30.91 21.62
C TYR A 132 -27.90 -30.71 22.11
N ASP A 133 -28.16 -31.04 23.37
CA ASP A 133 -29.35 -30.57 24.06
C ASP A 133 -29.22 -29.05 24.28
N ALA A 134 -30.20 -28.26 23.83
CA ALA A 134 -30.06 -26.80 23.82
C ALA A 134 -30.10 -26.17 25.23
N ALA A 135 -30.60 -26.88 26.24
CA ALA A 135 -30.73 -26.37 27.60
C ALA A 135 -29.49 -26.68 28.46
N THR A 136 -28.95 -27.89 28.31
CA THR A 136 -27.80 -28.39 29.08
C THR A 136 -26.48 -28.26 28.35
N LEU A 137 -26.51 -28.08 27.02
CA LEU A 137 -25.35 -28.11 26.12
C LEU A 137 -24.60 -29.46 26.13
N GLU A 138 -25.24 -30.52 26.62
CA GLU A 138 -24.68 -31.86 26.60
C GLU A 138 -24.61 -32.40 25.16
N LEU A 139 -23.45 -32.94 24.78
CA LEU A 139 -23.22 -33.56 23.47
C LEU A 139 -24.09 -34.82 23.33
N LEU A 140 -24.98 -34.81 22.35
CA LEU A 140 -25.82 -35.97 21.98
C LEU A 140 -25.13 -36.89 20.95
N GLY A 141 -24.18 -36.34 20.19
CA GLY A 141 -23.36 -37.06 19.21
C GLY A 141 -23.36 -36.42 17.81
N GLU A 142 -22.54 -36.94 16.90
CA GLU A 142 -22.46 -36.49 15.50
C GLU A 142 -23.76 -36.81 14.73
N LYS A 143 -24.42 -37.91 15.10
CA LYS A 143 -25.75 -38.28 14.62
C LYS A 143 -26.78 -38.09 15.73
N LEU A 144 -27.96 -37.59 15.37
CA LEU A 144 -29.04 -37.40 16.32
C LEU A 144 -29.59 -38.78 16.78
N PRO A 145 -29.62 -39.08 18.09
CA PRO A 145 -30.21 -40.31 18.58
C PRO A 145 -31.70 -40.42 18.22
N LYS A 146 -32.16 -41.66 17.96
CA LYS A 146 -33.59 -41.90 17.67
C LYS A 146 -34.42 -41.62 18.93
N GLY A 147 -35.53 -40.89 18.75
CA GLY A 147 -36.45 -40.58 19.84
C GLY A 147 -36.03 -39.38 20.70
N THR A 148 -35.00 -38.63 20.29
CA THR A 148 -34.67 -37.34 20.92
C THR A 148 -35.86 -36.38 20.80
N ALA A 149 -36.16 -35.68 21.89
CA ALA A 149 -37.24 -34.71 21.99
C ALA A 149 -36.74 -33.40 22.60
N GLY A 150 -37.46 -32.31 22.35
CA GLY A 150 -37.12 -30.99 22.87
C GLY A 150 -36.28 -30.15 21.91
N ARG A 151 -35.73 -29.05 22.45
CA ARG A 151 -34.96 -28.08 21.69
C ARG A 151 -33.50 -28.52 21.59
N LEU A 152 -32.97 -28.47 20.38
CA LEU A 152 -31.65 -28.94 20.02
C LEU A 152 -30.79 -27.79 19.52
N LEU A 153 -29.50 -27.87 19.79
CA LEU A 153 -28.48 -27.06 19.15
C LEU A 153 -27.72 -27.97 18.18
N ARG A 154 -27.68 -27.57 16.92
CA ARG A 154 -26.90 -28.26 15.88
C ARG A 154 -25.72 -27.40 15.50
N CYS A 155 -24.51 -27.95 15.60
CA CYS A 155 -23.32 -27.39 14.98
C CYS A 155 -23.10 -28.07 13.63
N TYR A 156 -22.84 -27.28 12.58
CA TYR A 156 -22.62 -27.76 11.23
C TYR A 156 -21.61 -26.88 10.51
N TYR A 157 -21.12 -27.33 9.35
CA TYR A 157 -20.24 -26.49 8.52
C TYR A 157 -20.91 -26.05 7.22
N GLU A 158 -20.58 -24.82 6.80
CA GLU A 158 -20.83 -24.33 5.44
C GLU A 158 -19.53 -24.40 4.64
N VAL A 159 -19.63 -24.67 3.34
CA VAL A 159 -18.47 -24.77 2.45
C VAL A 159 -18.38 -23.50 1.61
N ASN A 160 -17.20 -22.89 1.60
CA ASN A 160 -16.82 -21.93 0.56
C ASN A 160 -16.05 -22.69 -0.54
N PRO A 161 -16.67 -22.95 -1.71
CA PRO A 161 -16.02 -23.73 -2.75
C PRO A 161 -14.94 -22.97 -3.51
N PHE A 162 -14.82 -21.65 -3.29
CA PHE A 162 -13.95 -20.76 -4.04
C PHE A 162 -12.58 -20.54 -3.37
N TYR A 163 -12.35 -21.14 -2.19
CA TYR A 163 -11.08 -21.03 -1.47
C TYR A 163 -10.75 -22.32 -0.71
N VAL A 164 -9.60 -22.37 -0.04
CA VAL A 164 -9.01 -23.59 0.51
C VAL A 164 -8.97 -23.65 2.04
N ASP A 165 -8.89 -24.87 2.56
CA ASP A 165 -8.67 -25.15 3.99
C ASP A 165 -7.17 -25.09 4.32
N ASN A 166 -6.69 -23.88 4.64
CA ASN A 166 -5.28 -23.62 4.96
C ASN A 166 -4.81 -24.21 6.31
N LEU A 167 -5.71 -24.81 7.11
CA LEU A 167 -5.33 -25.51 8.33
C LEU A 167 -4.86 -26.95 8.05
N ASP A 168 -5.37 -27.63 7.02
CA ASP A 168 -4.95 -28.99 6.70
C ASP A 168 -3.61 -28.99 5.96
N PRO A 169 -2.53 -29.57 6.54
CA PRO A 169 -1.22 -29.57 5.91
C PRO A 169 -1.19 -30.36 4.59
N LYS A 170 -2.15 -31.27 4.34
CA LYS A 170 -2.29 -31.98 3.06
C LYS A 170 -2.80 -31.08 1.95
N VAL A 171 -3.63 -30.08 2.28
CA VAL A 171 -4.15 -29.10 1.31
C VAL A 171 -3.02 -28.18 0.87
N VAL A 172 -2.22 -27.67 1.82
CA VAL A 172 -1.06 -26.82 1.53
C VAL A 172 0.01 -27.55 0.71
N ARG A 173 0.23 -28.86 0.95
CA ARG A 173 1.14 -29.65 0.09
C ARG A 173 0.66 -29.77 -1.35
N GLU A 174 -0.65 -29.80 -1.57
CA GLU A 174 -1.18 -29.80 -2.93
C GLU A 174 -1.01 -28.42 -3.58
N PHE A 175 -1.21 -27.33 -2.83
CA PHE A 175 -0.87 -25.97 -3.29
C PHE A 175 0.60 -25.86 -3.73
N LEU A 176 1.55 -26.26 -2.87
CA LEU A 176 2.98 -26.30 -3.20
C LEU A 176 3.28 -27.14 -4.46
N LYS A 177 2.55 -28.23 -4.67
CA LYS A 177 2.73 -29.09 -5.84
C LYS A 177 2.27 -28.42 -7.12
N VAL A 178 1.10 -27.76 -7.13
CA VAL A 178 0.52 -27.17 -8.35
C VAL A 178 1.12 -25.81 -8.70
N THR A 179 1.70 -25.09 -7.75
CA THR A 179 2.36 -23.79 -7.99
C THR A 179 3.87 -23.90 -7.85
N HIS A 180 4.40 -23.89 -6.63
CA HIS A 180 5.82 -23.73 -6.33
C HIS A 180 6.70 -24.77 -7.02
N LYS A 181 6.36 -26.05 -6.85
CA LYS A 181 7.07 -27.17 -7.46
C LYS A 181 6.96 -27.15 -8.98
N TYR A 182 5.79 -26.81 -9.51
CA TYR A 182 5.57 -26.72 -10.95
C TYR A 182 6.51 -25.68 -11.58
N TYR A 183 6.61 -24.47 -11.02
CA TYR A 183 7.56 -23.46 -11.52
C TYR A 183 9.01 -23.95 -11.42
N TYR A 184 9.42 -24.47 -10.26
CA TYR A 184 10.79 -24.92 -10.07
C TYR A 184 11.21 -26.04 -11.04
N ASP A 185 10.32 -26.98 -11.33
CA ASP A 185 10.59 -28.09 -12.24
C ASP A 185 10.63 -27.66 -13.71
N ASN A 186 9.85 -26.64 -14.10
CA ASN A 186 9.66 -26.23 -15.50
C ASN A 186 10.50 -25.01 -15.91
N ILE A 187 11.10 -24.27 -14.97
CA ILE A 187 12.07 -23.22 -15.28
C ILE A 187 13.42 -23.86 -15.66
N PRO A 188 14.04 -23.48 -16.80
CA PRO A 188 15.36 -23.97 -17.17
C PRO A 188 16.41 -23.67 -16.09
N LYS A 189 17.27 -24.66 -15.79
CA LYS A 189 18.27 -24.56 -14.71
C LYS A 189 19.12 -23.27 -14.68
N PRO A 190 19.61 -22.73 -15.82
CA PRO A 190 20.36 -21.48 -15.81
C PRO A 190 19.55 -20.26 -15.31
N LEU A 191 18.23 -20.29 -15.50
CA LEU A 191 17.33 -19.20 -15.14
C LEU A 191 16.85 -19.28 -13.68
N LEU A 192 16.94 -20.45 -13.04
CA LEU A 192 16.55 -20.62 -11.62
C LEU A 192 17.31 -19.66 -10.69
N ALA A 193 18.54 -19.26 -11.03
CA ALA A 193 19.33 -18.31 -10.25
C ALA A 193 18.81 -16.86 -10.33
N HIS A 194 17.98 -16.55 -11.31
CA HIS A 194 17.34 -15.24 -11.51
C HIS A 194 15.92 -15.19 -10.93
N MET A 195 15.39 -16.33 -10.49
CA MET A 195 14.19 -16.40 -9.66
C MET A 195 14.62 -16.27 -8.20
N LYS A 196 14.35 -15.12 -7.60
CA LYS A 196 14.81 -14.80 -6.24
C LYS A 196 14.00 -15.50 -5.16
N GLY A 197 12.71 -15.69 -5.41
CA GLY A 197 11.79 -16.22 -4.43
C GLY A 197 10.34 -16.07 -4.84
N ILE A 198 9.49 -16.19 -3.83
CA ILE A 198 8.05 -16.26 -3.96
C ILE A 198 7.40 -15.19 -3.08
N PHE A 199 6.38 -14.55 -3.62
CA PHE A 199 5.44 -13.71 -2.90
C PHE A 199 4.15 -14.49 -2.64
N THR A 200 3.78 -14.60 -1.37
CA THR A 200 2.48 -15.15 -0.93
C THR A 200 1.62 -13.98 -0.45
N ASP A 201 0.45 -13.82 -1.04
CA ASP A 201 -0.41 -12.65 -0.90
C ASP A 201 -1.69 -12.98 -0.12
N GLU A 202 -1.81 -12.38 1.07
CA GLU A 202 -3.01 -12.40 1.90
C GLU A 202 -3.65 -13.77 2.16
N PRO A 203 -2.88 -14.84 2.47
CA PRO A 203 -3.47 -16.12 2.82
C PRO A 203 -4.34 -15.97 4.07
N GLN A 204 -5.47 -16.67 4.09
CA GLN A 204 -6.50 -16.44 5.12
C GLN A 204 -7.16 -17.73 5.62
N LEU A 205 -7.80 -17.64 6.79
CA LEU A 205 -8.55 -18.72 7.43
C LEU A 205 -10.06 -18.56 7.28
N SER A 206 -10.61 -17.42 7.70
CA SER A 206 -12.02 -17.08 7.58
C SER A 206 -12.21 -15.56 7.53
N ARG A 207 -13.13 -15.10 6.68
CA ARG A 207 -13.68 -13.72 6.71
C ARG A 207 -15.19 -13.72 6.89
N ASN A 208 -15.73 -14.82 7.43
CA ASN A 208 -17.16 -15.02 7.60
C ASN A 208 -17.45 -15.81 8.89
N GLY A 209 -16.99 -15.25 10.01
CA GLY A 209 -17.18 -15.79 11.35
C GLY A 209 -16.24 -16.96 11.68
N LEU A 210 -16.72 -17.91 12.49
CA LEU A 210 -15.92 -19.04 12.97
C LEU A 210 -15.51 -19.99 11.84
N LEU A 211 -14.26 -20.47 11.89
CA LEU A 211 -13.71 -21.43 10.93
C LEU A 211 -14.00 -22.88 11.33
N TRP A 212 -13.91 -23.80 10.37
CA TRP A 212 -13.89 -25.23 10.63
C TRP A 212 -12.86 -25.94 9.75
N SER A 213 -12.26 -27.01 10.26
CA SER A 213 -11.44 -27.94 9.49
C SER A 213 -11.61 -29.35 10.06
N PHE A 214 -11.52 -30.36 9.21
CA PHE A 214 -11.67 -31.76 9.62
C PHE A 214 -10.54 -32.29 10.49
N ILE A 215 -9.42 -31.55 10.61
CA ILE A 215 -8.30 -31.93 11.49
C ILE A 215 -8.46 -31.41 12.93
N LEU A 216 -9.40 -30.48 13.19
CA LEU A 216 -9.44 -29.72 14.44
C LEU A 216 -9.64 -30.61 15.68
N GLU A 217 -10.51 -31.62 15.61
CA GLU A 217 -10.78 -32.49 16.75
C GLU A 217 -9.53 -33.28 17.17
N GLU A 218 -8.84 -33.90 16.20
CA GLU A 218 -7.63 -34.66 16.44
C GLU A 218 -6.51 -33.76 16.98
N GLU A 219 -6.32 -32.59 16.37
CA GLU A 219 -5.28 -31.62 16.78
C GLU A 219 -5.56 -30.98 18.14
N TYR A 220 -6.84 -30.76 18.48
CA TYR A 220 -7.24 -30.25 19.79
C TYR A 220 -7.01 -31.29 20.90
N TRP A 221 -7.35 -32.56 20.65
CA TRP A 221 -7.01 -33.66 21.57
C TRP A 221 -5.49 -33.81 21.74
N LYS A 222 -4.72 -33.69 20.65
CA LYS A 222 -3.25 -33.73 20.67
C LYS A 222 -2.66 -32.63 21.54
N ALA A 223 -3.19 -31.41 21.45
CA ALA A 223 -2.68 -30.25 22.17
C ALA A 223 -3.11 -30.21 23.65
N TYR A 224 -4.38 -30.50 23.95
CA TYR A 224 -4.96 -30.20 25.27
C TYR A 224 -5.50 -31.42 26.02
N ARG A 225 -5.59 -32.60 25.38
CA ARG A 225 -6.22 -33.81 25.95
C ARG A 225 -7.68 -33.59 26.36
N CYS A 226 -8.36 -32.68 25.67
CA CYS A 226 -9.79 -32.41 25.76
C CYS A 226 -10.48 -32.77 24.44
N GLU A 227 -11.75 -33.19 24.51
CA GLU A 227 -12.55 -33.48 23.31
C GLU A 227 -13.24 -32.20 22.83
N LEU A 228 -12.87 -31.71 21.64
CA LEU A 228 -13.39 -30.45 21.11
C LEU A 228 -14.92 -30.45 21.01
N LEU A 229 -15.53 -31.56 20.56
CA LEU A 229 -16.97 -31.63 20.38
C LEU A 229 -17.75 -31.46 21.69
N LYS A 230 -17.20 -31.82 22.86
CA LYS A 230 -17.86 -31.59 24.15
C LYS A 230 -17.87 -30.11 24.55
N GLU A 231 -16.91 -29.33 24.05
CA GLU A 231 -16.72 -27.91 24.40
C GLU A 231 -17.17 -26.96 23.28
N LEU A 232 -17.45 -27.47 22.07
CA LEU A 232 -17.68 -26.66 20.87
C LEU A 232 -18.72 -25.54 21.03
N PRO A 233 -19.87 -25.73 21.72
CA PRO A 233 -20.82 -24.64 21.93
C PRO A 233 -20.23 -23.43 22.68
N LEU A 234 -19.22 -23.65 23.52
CA LEU A 234 -18.59 -22.59 24.31
C LEU A 234 -17.77 -21.60 23.46
N LEU A 235 -17.56 -21.86 22.16
CA LEU A 235 -16.92 -20.92 21.24
C LEU A 235 -17.81 -19.72 20.88
N PHE A 236 -19.13 -19.92 20.81
CA PHE A 236 -20.09 -18.88 20.41
C PHE A 236 -21.10 -18.53 21.52
N LEU A 237 -21.00 -19.18 22.68
CA LEU A 237 -21.78 -18.87 23.88
C LEU A 237 -20.92 -18.08 24.87
N GLY A 238 -21.52 -17.15 25.62
CA GLY A 238 -20.84 -16.28 26.58
C GLY A 238 -20.93 -16.76 28.03
N THR A 239 -20.50 -17.99 28.30
CA THR A 239 -20.45 -18.56 29.67
C THR A 239 -19.08 -18.29 30.32
N PRO A 240 -18.94 -18.35 31.66
CA PRO A 240 -17.64 -18.23 32.33
C PRO A 240 -16.58 -19.23 31.82
N GLU A 241 -16.99 -20.43 31.40
CA GLU A 241 -16.13 -21.48 30.87
C GLU A 241 -15.64 -21.19 29.43
N SER A 242 -16.32 -20.29 28.72
CA SER A 242 -16.04 -19.96 27.32
C SER A 242 -14.66 -19.34 27.10
N ASP A 243 -14.11 -18.66 28.10
CA ASP A 243 -12.81 -17.98 27.99
C ASP A 243 -11.68 -19.00 27.77
N ALA A 244 -11.61 -20.03 28.61
CA ALA A 244 -10.60 -21.07 28.52
C ALA A 244 -10.69 -21.86 27.19
N VAL A 245 -11.91 -22.17 26.73
CA VAL A 245 -12.13 -22.86 25.45
C VAL A 245 -11.69 -21.99 24.28
N ARG A 246 -12.07 -20.70 24.25
CA ARG A 246 -11.68 -19.79 23.17
C ARG A 246 -10.18 -19.54 23.12
N VAL A 247 -9.52 -19.38 24.28
CA VAL A 247 -8.06 -19.24 24.34
C VAL A 247 -7.37 -20.49 23.79
N ARG A 248 -7.80 -21.70 24.18
CA ARG A 248 -7.26 -22.96 23.64
C ARG A 248 -7.51 -23.07 22.13
N PHE A 249 -8.73 -22.81 21.68
CA PHE A 249 -9.10 -22.94 20.28
C PHE A 249 -8.30 -21.99 19.38
N TRP A 250 -8.24 -20.69 19.70
CA TRP A 250 -7.53 -19.72 18.88
C TRP A 250 -6.01 -19.86 18.97
N SER A 251 -5.48 -20.26 20.12
CA SER A 251 -4.07 -20.64 20.24
C SER A 251 -3.71 -21.82 19.34
N LEU A 252 -4.56 -22.86 19.29
CA LEU A 252 -4.38 -23.99 18.39
C LEU A 252 -4.45 -23.57 16.92
N VAL A 253 -5.48 -22.81 16.55
CA VAL A 253 -5.68 -22.32 15.17
C VAL A 253 -4.47 -21.55 14.67
N ALA A 254 -4.00 -20.58 15.45
CA ALA A 254 -2.87 -19.75 15.07
C ALA A 254 -1.58 -20.56 14.92
N ARG A 255 -1.34 -21.54 15.80
CA ARG A 255 -0.21 -22.47 15.67
C ARG A 255 -0.32 -23.33 14.40
N LEU A 256 -1.48 -23.94 14.17
CA LEU A 256 -1.72 -24.78 13.00
C LEU A 256 -1.56 -23.99 11.71
N PHE A 257 -2.06 -22.76 11.63
CA PHE A 257 -1.89 -21.95 10.43
C PHE A 257 -0.42 -21.59 10.19
N ALA A 258 0.32 -21.20 11.22
CA ALA A 258 1.76 -20.92 11.11
C ALA A 258 2.60 -22.15 10.71
N GLU A 259 2.31 -23.32 11.27
CA GLU A 259 3.05 -24.55 11.00
C GLU A 259 2.63 -25.23 9.69
N ASN A 260 1.33 -25.30 9.42
CA ASN A 260 0.82 -26.03 8.26
C ASN A 260 0.81 -25.19 6.99
N PHE A 261 0.67 -23.87 7.06
CA PHE A 261 0.77 -23.01 5.88
C PHE A 261 2.19 -22.47 5.73
N LEU A 262 2.58 -21.48 6.54
CA LEU A 262 3.79 -20.71 6.29
C LEU A 262 5.08 -21.52 6.45
N LYS A 263 5.20 -22.34 7.50
CA LYS A 263 6.41 -23.14 7.70
C LYS A 263 6.65 -24.12 6.55
N GLN A 264 5.61 -24.77 6.03
CA GLN A 264 5.78 -25.69 4.88
C GLN A 264 6.32 -24.95 3.65
N ILE A 265 5.83 -23.74 3.37
CA ILE A 265 6.33 -22.90 2.28
C ILE A 265 7.76 -22.43 2.55
N HIS A 266 8.04 -21.95 3.76
CA HIS A 266 9.37 -21.52 4.21
C HIS A 266 10.42 -22.61 4.02
N ASP A 267 10.13 -23.81 4.54
CA ASP A 267 11.04 -24.95 4.48
C ASP A 267 11.30 -25.35 3.02
N TRP A 268 10.26 -25.35 2.18
CA TRP A 268 10.39 -25.65 0.76
C TRP A 268 11.24 -24.62 0.02
N CYS A 269 10.99 -23.32 0.24
CA CYS A 269 11.79 -22.24 -0.35
C CYS A 269 13.25 -22.31 0.10
N SER A 270 13.49 -22.53 1.39
CA SER A 270 14.83 -22.69 1.97
C SER A 270 15.58 -23.87 1.34
N GLU A 271 14.92 -25.01 1.16
CA GLU A 271 15.52 -26.19 0.52
C GLU A 271 15.94 -25.90 -0.94
N LYS A 272 15.20 -25.04 -1.64
CA LYS A 272 15.48 -24.66 -3.03
C LYS A 272 16.42 -23.47 -3.20
N GLY A 273 16.79 -22.81 -2.11
CA GLY A 273 17.60 -21.58 -2.13
C GLY A 273 16.82 -20.34 -2.58
N TRP A 274 15.50 -20.38 -2.45
CA TRP A 274 14.59 -19.28 -2.76
C TRP A 274 14.14 -18.56 -1.49
N LEU A 275 13.83 -17.27 -1.61
CA LEU A 275 13.25 -16.49 -0.52
C LEU A 275 11.72 -16.57 -0.52
N LEU A 276 11.13 -16.35 0.65
CA LEU A 276 9.69 -16.25 0.87
C LEU A 276 9.42 -14.84 1.39
N THR A 277 8.58 -14.11 0.68
CA THR A 277 8.07 -12.79 1.07
C THR A 277 6.56 -12.77 0.93
N GLY A 278 5.90 -11.77 1.49
CA GLY A 278 4.45 -11.69 1.44
C GLY A 278 3.90 -11.01 2.68
N HIS A 279 2.59 -11.04 2.82
CA HIS A 279 1.86 -10.51 3.97
C HIS A 279 0.51 -11.22 4.12
N HIS A 280 -0.22 -10.92 5.19
CA HIS A 280 -1.50 -11.55 5.48
C HIS A 280 -2.65 -10.55 5.39
N VAL A 281 -3.87 -11.08 5.20
CA VAL A 281 -5.07 -10.24 5.20
C VAL A 281 -5.38 -9.74 6.62
N LEU A 282 -5.81 -8.48 6.76
CA LEU A 282 -6.47 -7.94 7.97
C LEU A 282 -5.62 -7.98 9.27
N GLU A 283 -4.40 -7.47 9.20
CA GLU A 283 -3.39 -7.56 10.28
C GLU A 283 -3.52 -6.46 11.36
N GLU A 284 -4.31 -5.42 11.10
CA GLU A 284 -4.19 -4.13 11.78
C GLU A 284 -4.91 -4.06 13.13
N THR A 285 -5.88 -4.96 13.37
CA THR A 285 -6.72 -4.93 14.56
C THR A 285 -6.85 -6.31 15.19
N CYS A 286 -7.15 -6.37 16.49
CA CYS A 286 -7.43 -7.64 17.16
C CYS A 286 -8.64 -8.34 16.54
N GLN A 287 -9.75 -7.64 16.33
CA GLN A 287 -10.97 -8.25 15.78
C GLN A 287 -10.75 -8.88 14.41
N ALA A 288 -10.10 -8.15 13.49
CA ALA A 288 -9.98 -8.58 12.11
C ALA A 288 -8.98 -9.73 11.95
N GLN A 289 -7.89 -9.74 12.74
CA GLN A 289 -6.87 -10.78 12.65
C GLN A 289 -7.27 -12.11 13.30
N ILE A 290 -8.21 -12.14 14.26
CA ILE A 290 -8.60 -13.38 14.96
C ILE A 290 -9.22 -14.37 13.96
N ALA A 291 -10.26 -13.95 13.22
CA ALA A 291 -10.94 -14.83 12.28
C ALA A 291 -10.06 -15.19 11.06
N SER A 292 -9.30 -14.21 10.57
CA SER A 292 -8.49 -14.33 9.35
C SER A 292 -7.16 -15.07 9.57
N ASN A 293 -6.55 -14.96 10.75
CA ASN A 293 -5.20 -15.47 11.02
C ASN A 293 -5.05 -16.23 12.36
N GLY A 294 -5.99 -16.07 13.29
CA GLY A 294 -5.85 -16.50 14.69
C GLY A 294 -4.92 -15.57 15.48
N ALA A 295 -3.67 -15.42 15.02
CA ALA A 295 -2.67 -14.44 15.45
C ALA A 295 -1.65 -14.23 14.32
N ILE A 296 -1.29 -12.96 14.04
CA ILE A 296 -0.40 -12.67 12.90
C ILE A 296 1.08 -12.84 13.22
N MET A 297 1.54 -12.42 14.40
CA MET A 297 2.97 -12.42 14.74
C MET A 297 3.66 -13.80 14.59
N PRO A 298 3.07 -14.93 15.01
CA PRO A 298 3.66 -16.26 14.81
C PRO A 298 3.89 -16.64 13.35
N GLN A 299 3.17 -16.02 12.41
CA GLN A 299 3.33 -16.24 10.97
C GLN A 299 4.61 -15.58 10.45
N TYR A 300 4.87 -14.33 10.88
CA TYR A 300 5.98 -13.52 10.38
C TYR A 300 7.35 -14.18 10.51
N ARG A 301 7.58 -15.03 11.53
CA ARG A 301 8.86 -15.71 11.76
C ARG A 301 9.28 -16.66 10.64
N TYR A 302 8.33 -17.09 9.80
CA TYR A 302 8.57 -18.02 8.70
C TYR A 302 8.73 -17.32 7.34
N TYR A 303 8.60 -15.99 7.26
CA TYR A 303 9.03 -15.30 6.05
C TYR A 303 10.57 -15.14 6.05
N HIS A 304 11.18 -15.10 4.88
CA HIS A 304 12.56 -14.62 4.75
C HIS A 304 12.60 -13.08 4.75
N ILE A 305 11.56 -12.48 4.16
CA ILE A 305 11.29 -11.05 4.13
C ILE A 305 9.81 -10.89 4.53
N PRO A 306 9.50 -10.69 5.81
CA PRO A 306 8.11 -10.51 6.23
C PRO A 306 7.59 -9.15 5.71
N GLY A 307 6.30 -9.05 5.46
CA GLY A 307 5.69 -7.81 5.02
C GLY A 307 4.29 -7.56 5.58
N MET A 308 3.76 -6.40 5.21
CA MET A 308 2.40 -5.89 5.46
C MET A 308 1.92 -5.13 4.23
N ASP A 309 0.69 -4.64 4.23
CA ASP A 309 0.19 -3.69 3.24
C ASP A 309 -0.25 -2.35 3.86
N HIS A 310 -0.19 -1.29 3.06
CA HIS A 310 -0.76 0.03 3.36
C HIS A 310 -1.09 0.77 2.07
N LEU A 311 -2.35 0.65 1.65
CA LEU A 311 -2.75 0.93 0.27
C LEU A 311 -3.18 2.40 0.01
N CYS A 312 -3.84 3.03 0.99
CA CYS A 312 -4.52 4.33 0.84
C CYS A 312 -3.63 5.53 1.23
N ARG A 313 -4.01 6.74 0.78
CA ARG A 313 -3.38 8.01 1.22
C ARG A 313 -3.83 8.40 2.63
N THR A 314 -3.53 7.56 3.60
CA THR A 314 -3.84 7.70 5.03
C THR A 314 -2.58 7.43 5.87
N GLU A 315 -2.68 7.70 7.17
CA GLU A 315 -1.65 7.30 8.12
C GLU A 315 -1.62 5.76 8.26
N PRO A 316 -0.45 5.11 8.16
CA PRO A 316 -0.33 3.65 8.34
C PRO A 316 -0.59 3.24 9.79
N SER A 317 -1.06 2.01 9.98
CA SER A 317 -1.33 1.47 11.32
C SER A 317 -0.03 1.27 12.12
N PRO A 318 0.19 2.00 13.23
CA PRO A 318 1.38 1.80 14.06
C PRO A 318 1.39 0.43 14.72
N VAL A 319 0.21 -0.18 14.93
CA VAL A 319 0.08 -1.54 15.46
C VAL A 319 0.59 -2.57 14.46
N ALA A 320 0.12 -2.52 13.21
CA ALA A 320 0.55 -3.46 12.17
C ALA A 320 2.07 -3.42 11.97
N MET A 321 2.63 -2.20 11.82
CA MET A 321 4.07 -1.99 11.67
C MET A 321 4.85 -2.52 12.89
N THR A 322 4.37 -2.28 14.11
CA THR A 322 5.07 -2.72 15.32
C THR A 322 5.00 -4.24 15.50
N GLN A 323 3.88 -4.91 15.16
CA GLN A 323 3.81 -6.38 15.13
C GLN A 323 4.88 -6.95 14.21
N LEU A 324 4.93 -6.45 12.97
CA LEU A 324 5.86 -6.89 11.93
C LEU A 324 7.32 -6.67 12.32
N VAL A 325 7.68 -5.44 12.72
CA VAL A 325 9.05 -5.07 13.09
C VAL A 325 9.52 -5.81 14.34
N SER A 326 8.61 -6.09 15.29
CA SER A 326 8.95 -6.86 16.49
C SER A 326 9.45 -8.25 16.13
N VAL A 327 8.72 -8.97 15.27
CA VAL A 327 9.12 -10.31 14.85
C VAL A 327 10.39 -10.25 13.99
N ALA A 328 10.48 -9.29 13.07
CA ALA A 328 11.69 -9.09 12.27
C ALA A 328 12.96 -8.91 13.11
N MET A 329 12.87 -8.09 14.16
CA MET A 329 13.96 -7.87 15.11
C MET A 329 14.27 -9.12 15.95
N GLN A 330 13.24 -9.83 16.41
CA GLN A 330 13.38 -11.04 17.24
C GLN A 330 14.01 -12.21 16.47
N PHE A 331 13.75 -12.34 15.17
CA PHE A 331 14.26 -13.44 14.34
C PHE A 331 15.39 -13.04 13.38
N GLY A 332 15.81 -11.77 13.37
CA GLY A 332 16.97 -11.30 12.60
C GLY A 332 16.69 -11.12 11.10
N GLN A 333 15.42 -10.92 10.73
CA GLN A 333 15.02 -10.62 9.36
C GLN A 333 15.43 -9.18 9.03
N LYS A 334 16.30 -9.02 8.03
CA LYS A 334 16.88 -7.72 7.68
C LYS A 334 15.94 -6.86 6.84
N GLN A 335 15.25 -7.48 5.89
CA GLN A 335 14.36 -6.79 4.97
C GLN A 335 12.92 -6.96 5.45
N ILE A 336 12.17 -5.87 5.45
CA ILE A 336 10.80 -5.79 5.91
C ILE A 336 10.01 -5.06 4.83
N LEU A 337 9.14 -5.79 4.15
CA LEU A 337 8.43 -5.32 2.97
C LEU A 337 7.13 -4.61 3.35
N SER A 338 6.72 -3.61 2.57
CA SER A 338 5.32 -3.19 2.56
C SER A 338 4.80 -2.99 1.14
N GLU A 339 3.68 -3.66 0.85
CA GLU A 339 2.84 -3.32 -0.29
C GLU A 339 2.21 -1.94 -0.07
N SER A 340 2.34 -1.03 -1.03
CA SER A 340 1.83 0.33 -0.89
C SER A 340 1.33 0.91 -2.20
N PHE A 341 0.46 1.93 -2.09
CA PHE A 341 -0.02 2.82 -3.17
C PHE A 341 -1.22 2.39 -4.02
N ALA A 342 -1.80 1.20 -3.82
CA ALA A 342 -2.92 0.69 -4.62
C ALA A 342 -4.13 1.64 -4.69
N LEU A 343 -4.57 2.19 -3.55
CA LEU A 343 -5.79 2.98 -3.45
C LEU A 343 -5.52 4.49 -3.54
N SER A 344 -4.36 4.89 -4.06
CA SER A 344 -3.89 6.28 -4.00
C SER A 344 -4.44 7.19 -5.10
N GLY A 345 -4.95 6.61 -6.19
CA GLY A 345 -5.45 7.31 -7.37
C GLY A 345 -4.35 7.84 -8.30
N TRP A 346 -4.73 8.22 -9.51
CA TRP A 346 -3.83 8.77 -10.53
C TRP A 346 -3.11 10.07 -10.13
N ASN A 347 -3.57 10.75 -9.07
CA ASN A 347 -3.00 12.00 -8.57
C ASN A 347 -1.86 11.79 -7.56
N ILE A 348 -1.44 10.56 -7.30
CA ILE A 348 -0.30 10.31 -6.43
C ILE A 348 0.97 10.93 -7.04
N ASN A 349 1.64 11.80 -6.28
CA ASN A 349 2.88 12.45 -6.68
C ASN A 349 4.06 11.96 -5.82
N PHE A 350 5.29 12.33 -6.21
CA PHE A 350 6.50 11.89 -5.51
C PHE A 350 6.53 12.31 -4.04
N PHE A 351 5.98 13.49 -3.74
CA PHE A 351 5.76 13.93 -2.37
C PHE A 351 4.84 12.97 -1.59
N GLY A 352 3.70 12.59 -2.17
CA GLY A 352 2.75 11.66 -1.59
C GLY A 352 3.33 10.26 -1.39
N LEU A 353 4.04 9.71 -2.38
CA LEU A 353 4.71 8.41 -2.27
C LEU A 353 5.67 8.39 -1.08
N ARG A 354 6.48 9.43 -0.95
CA ARG A 354 7.43 9.56 0.17
C ARG A 354 6.75 9.76 1.51
N TRP A 355 5.76 10.65 1.58
CA TRP A 355 5.03 10.92 2.83
C TRP A 355 4.36 9.65 3.38
N MET A 356 3.75 8.85 2.51
CA MET A 356 3.15 7.57 2.91
C MET A 356 4.20 6.62 3.45
N PHE A 357 5.29 6.40 2.71
CA PHE A 357 6.25 5.35 3.06
C PHE A 357 7.25 5.76 4.16
N GLN A 358 7.57 7.04 4.32
CA GLN A 358 8.53 7.48 5.34
C GLN A 358 8.05 7.24 6.77
N GLN A 359 6.75 7.21 6.99
CA GLN A 359 6.18 6.86 8.29
C GLN A 359 6.45 5.39 8.62
N GLN A 360 6.45 4.54 7.59
CA GLN A 360 6.81 3.13 7.68
C GLN A 360 8.31 2.95 7.90
N PHE A 361 9.16 3.72 7.19
CA PHE A 361 10.60 3.79 7.49
C PHE A 361 10.89 4.19 8.94
N ALA A 362 10.13 5.16 9.47
CA ALA A 362 10.29 5.62 10.84
C ALA A 362 9.88 4.58 11.90
N HIS A 363 9.14 3.53 11.54
CA HIS A 363 8.88 2.37 12.40
C HIS A 363 9.81 1.19 12.13
N GLY A 364 10.48 1.15 10.96
CA GLY A 364 11.53 0.19 10.63
C GLY A 364 11.28 -0.68 9.41
N VAL A 365 10.09 -0.59 8.79
CA VAL A 365 9.82 -1.15 7.45
C VAL A 365 10.85 -0.57 6.48
N ASN A 366 11.39 -1.35 5.54
CA ASN A 366 12.57 -0.91 4.78
C ASN A 366 12.64 -1.37 3.32
N LEU A 367 11.62 -2.05 2.80
CA LEU A 367 11.54 -2.46 1.40
C LEU A 367 10.15 -2.12 0.83
N VAL A 368 10.12 -1.32 -0.22
CA VAL A 368 8.86 -0.88 -0.86
C VAL A 368 8.42 -1.92 -1.89
N CYS A 369 7.16 -2.33 -1.83
CA CYS A 369 6.46 -3.03 -2.91
C CYS A 369 5.38 -2.11 -3.51
N PRO A 370 5.68 -1.39 -4.62
CA PRO A 370 4.67 -0.56 -5.27
C PRO A 370 3.54 -1.39 -5.90
N HIS A 371 2.32 -1.18 -5.43
CA HIS A 371 1.09 -1.57 -6.10
C HIS A 371 0.60 -0.37 -6.93
N LEU A 372 0.64 -0.39 -8.27
CA LEU A 372 1.08 -1.48 -9.16
C LEU A 372 1.85 -0.94 -10.36
N SER A 373 2.51 -1.82 -11.11
CA SER A 373 3.00 -1.58 -12.46
C SER A 373 2.21 -2.44 -13.44
N SER A 374 1.42 -1.85 -14.32
CA SER A 374 0.57 -2.62 -15.25
C SER A 374 1.35 -3.04 -16.51
N TYR A 375 1.11 -4.22 -17.07
CA TYR A 375 1.62 -4.55 -18.40
C TYR A 375 1.02 -3.64 -19.48
N THR A 376 -0.27 -3.33 -19.37
CA THR A 376 -0.97 -2.29 -20.12
C THR A 376 -2.12 -1.68 -19.31
N LEU A 377 -2.56 -0.50 -19.72
CA LEU A 377 -3.71 0.26 -19.22
C LEU A 377 -5.03 -0.01 -19.95
N ARG A 378 -5.05 -0.95 -20.92
CA ARG A 378 -6.25 -1.30 -21.70
C ARG A 378 -7.50 -1.56 -20.84
N GLY A 379 -8.63 -1.01 -21.23
CA GLY A 379 -9.95 -1.37 -20.74
C GLY A 379 -10.09 -1.16 -19.24
N LEU A 380 -10.51 -2.20 -18.51
CA LEU A 380 -10.66 -2.19 -17.06
C LEU A 380 -9.35 -1.88 -16.30
N ARG A 381 -8.18 -2.12 -16.90
CA ARG A 381 -6.86 -2.12 -16.23
C ARG A 381 -6.43 -0.73 -15.75
N LYS A 382 -6.83 0.35 -16.44
CA LYS A 382 -6.59 1.73 -15.97
C LYS A 382 -7.44 2.15 -14.76
N ARG A 383 -8.41 1.34 -14.35
CA ARG A 383 -9.28 1.56 -13.19
C ARG A 383 -8.98 0.59 -12.04
N ASP A 384 -8.10 -0.37 -12.27
CA ASP A 384 -7.69 -1.42 -11.33
C ASP A 384 -6.73 -0.83 -10.29
N TYR A 385 -7.29 -0.36 -9.16
CA TYR A 385 -6.60 0.28 -8.04
C TYR A 385 -5.45 1.21 -8.50
N PRO A 386 -5.77 2.30 -9.22
CA PRO A 386 -4.76 3.20 -9.79
C PRO A 386 -4.01 3.98 -8.69
N ALA A 387 -2.78 4.46 -8.93
CA ALA A 387 -2.12 4.60 -10.22
C ALA A 387 -1.27 3.39 -10.64
N SER A 388 -1.16 3.20 -11.96
CA SER A 388 -0.05 2.41 -12.52
C SER A 388 1.24 3.24 -12.43
N LEU A 389 2.14 2.87 -11.52
CA LEU A 389 3.43 3.52 -11.25
C LEU A 389 4.50 3.01 -12.24
N PHE A 390 4.23 3.17 -13.54
CA PHE A 390 5.04 2.57 -14.59
C PHE A 390 5.28 3.49 -15.81
N TYR A 391 5.86 2.96 -16.90
CA TYR A 391 6.33 3.75 -18.04
C TYR A 391 5.25 4.60 -18.74
N HIS A 392 3.97 4.29 -18.51
CA HIS A 392 2.84 5.07 -18.99
C HIS A 392 2.80 6.51 -18.44
N GLN A 393 3.46 6.73 -17.30
CA GLN A 393 3.42 8.01 -16.60
C GLN A 393 4.33 9.04 -17.27
N PRO A 394 3.88 10.30 -17.47
CA PRO A 394 4.74 11.34 -18.04
C PRO A 394 6.02 11.62 -17.23
N TRP A 395 5.96 11.38 -15.92
CA TRP A 395 7.07 11.56 -14.97
C TRP A 395 8.01 10.35 -14.87
N TRP A 396 7.85 9.30 -15.68
CA TRP A 396 8.62 8.05 -15.57
C TRP A 396 10.14 8.27 -15.52
N GLU A 397 10.66 9.19 -16.34
CA GLU A 397 12.09 9.52 -16.38
C GLU A 397 12.62 10.13 -15.07
N ASP A 398 11.75 10.71 -14.26
CA ASP A 398 12.09 11.32 -12.98
C ASP A 398 11.95 10.33 -11.81
N TYR A 399 11.30 9.18 -12.01
CA TYR A 399 10.94 8.25 -10.94
C TYR A 399 12.14 7.65 -10.21
N ARG A 400 13.29 7.56 -10.89
CA ARG A 400 14.55 7.11 -10.29
C ARG A 400 14.95 7.92 -9.06
N SER A 401 14.65 9.21 -9.03
CA SER A 401 14.95 10.07 -7.87
C SER A 401 14.27 9.56 -6.57
N VAL A 402 13.03 9.05 -6.69
CA VAL A 402 12.26 8.51 -5.57
C VAL A 402 12.72 7.10 -5.22
N ASN A 403 13.01 6.27 -6.23
CA ASN A 403 13.48 4.91 -5.99
C ASN A 403 14.89 4.86 -5.37
N ASP A 404 15.76 5.80 -5.76
CA ASP A 404 17.09 5.96 -5.13
C ASP A 404 16.96 6.44 -3.68
N TYR A 405 16.00 7.32 -3.37
CA TYR A 405 15.66 7.71 -1.99
C TYR A 405 15.23 6.48 -1.17
N PHE A 406 14.26 5.70 -1.67
CA PHE A 406 13.77 4.51 -0.99
C PHE A 406 14.90 3.50 -0.75
N ALA A 407 15.76 3.28 -1.74
CA ALA A 407 16.83 2.30 -1.64
C ALA A 407 17.92 2.69 -0.63
N ARG A 408 18.28 3.97 -0.52
CA ARG A 408 19.25 4.44 0.47
C ARG A 408 18.73 4.30 1.89
N VAL A 409 17.50 4.76 2.14
CA VAL A 409 16.87 4.65 3.47
C VAL A 409 16.70 3.18 3.83
N GLY A 410 16.16 2.38 2.91
CA GLY A 410 15.95 0.95 3.08
C GLY A 410 17.23 0.19 3.43
N MET A 411 18.32 0.44 2.70
CA MET A 411 19.62 -0.18 2.96
C MET A 411 20.18 0.18 4.34
N LEU A 412 20.08 1.44 4.76
CA LEU A 412 20.53 1.87 6.09
C LEU A 412 19.72 1.20 7.21
N LEU A 413 18.41 1.04 7.01
CA LEU A 413 17.55 0.38 8.00
C LEU A 413 17.74 -1.14 8.05
N ALA A 414 18.11 -1.78 6.93
CA ALA A 414 18.31 -3.22 6.81
C ALA A 414 19.70 -3.68 7.30
N GLU A 415 20.76 -2.89 7.04
CA GLU A 415 22.13 -3.29 7.40
C GLU A 415 22.57 -2.86 8.80
N GLY A 416 21.96 -1.81 9.34
CA GLY A 416 22.26 -1.36 10.68
C GLY A 416 21.57 -2.23 11.74
N LYS A 417 22.15 -2.30 12.94
CA LYS A 417 21.60 -3.09 14.06
C LYS A 417 20.50 -2.30 14.77
N ALA A 418 19.29 -2.87 14.83
CA ALA A 418 18.18 -2.36 15.64
C ALA A 418 18.20 -2.97 17.05
N VAL A 419 17.82 -2.18 18.05
CA VAL A 419 17.66 -2.62 19.46
C VAL A 419 16.42 -1.96 20.07
N ALA A 420 15.74 -2.66 20.97
CA ALA A 420 14.61 -2.16 21.74
C ALA A 420 14.73 -2.61 23.20
N GLU A 421 14.57 -1.67 24.13
CA GLU A 421 14.69 -1.94 25.58
C GLU A 421 13.34 -2.27 26.24
N VAL A 422 12.23 -1.90 25.58
CA VAL A 422 10.86 -2.02 26.08
C VAL A 422 10.12 -3.12 25.33
N LEU A 423 9.51 -4.03 26.09
CA LEU A 423 8.60 -5.06 25.62
C LEU A 423 7.16 -4.72 26.02
N VAL A 424 6.24 -4.65 25.07
CA VAL A 424 4.80 -4.45 25.33
C VAL A 424 4.08 -5.78 25.12
N LEU A 425 3.29 -6.22 26.09
CA LEU A 425 2.52 -7.46 25.92
C LEU A 425 1.35 -7.25 24.95
N HIS A 426 1.22 -8.10 23.93
CA HIS A 426 0.11 -8.01 22.98
C HIS A 426 -1.20 -8.51 23.62
N PRO A 427 -2.33 -7.77 23.57
CA PRO A 427 -3.56 -8.12 24.29
C PRO A 427 -4.42 -9.19 23.61
N LEU A 428 -3.92 -9.88 22.57
CA LEU A 428 -4.75 -10.70 21.67
C LEU A 428 -5.45 -11.86 22.39
N SER A 429 -4.79 -12.50 23.36
CA SER A 429 -5.42 -13.59 24.12
C SER A 429 -6.54 -13.10 25.04
N SER A 430 -6.53 -11.82 25.44
CA SER A 430 -7.69 -11.20 26.10
C SER A 430 -8.83 -10.94 25.11
N ALA A 431 -8.52 -10.58 23.86
CA ALA A 431 -9.51 -10.43 22.80
C ALA A 431 -10.12 -11.78 22.37
N TRP A 432 -9.34 -12.87 22.36
CA TRP A 432 -9.87 -14.24 22.13
C TRP A 432 -10.99 -14.61 23.11
N CYS A 433 -10.88 -14.18 24.38
CA CYS A 433 -11.94 -14.36 25.39
C CYS A 433 -13.24 -13.60 25.07
N HIS A 434 -13.33 -12.83 23.99
CA HIS A 434 -14.53 -12.09 23.62
C HIS A 434 -15.02 -12.43 22.21
N PHE A 435 -14.23 -13.11 21.39
CA PHE A 435 -14.60 -13.43 20.01
C PHE A 435 -15.53 -14.64 19.94
N THR A 436 -16.75 -14.43 19.43
CA THR A 436 -17.79 -15.46 19.26
C THR A 436 -18.13 -15.72 17.80
N GLY A 437 -17.29 -15.25 16.87
CA GLY A 437 -17.59 -15.19 15.44
C GLY A 437 -18.19 -13.87 14.97
N ASP A 438 -18.40 -12.92 15.87
CA ASP A 438 -18.87 -11.56 15.59
C ASP A 438 -17.75 -10.54 15.86
N GLU A 439 -17.26 -9.92 14.79
CA GLU A 439 -16.20 -8.91 14.84
C GLU A 439 -16.70 -7.55 15.35
N SER A 440 -18.02 -7.34 15.42
CA SER A 440 -18.61 -6.09 15.90
C SER A 440 -18.64 -5.96 17.43
N ASN A 441 -18.18 -6.98 18.16
CA ASN A 441 -18.11 -6.95 19.62
C ASN A 441 -17.19 -5.79 20.10
N PRO A 442 -17.73 -4.81 20.84
CA PRO A 442 -16.97 -3.62 21.26
C PRO A 442 -15.79 -3.93 22.20
N HIS A 443 -15.78 -5.10 22.86
CA HIS A 443 -14.65 -5.52 23.67
C HIS A 443 -13.40 -5.79 22.82
N LEU A 444 -13.55 -6.22 21.56
CA LEU A 444 -12.42 -6.46 20.67
C LEU A 444 -11.75 -5.15 20.26
N ASP A 445 -12.54 -4.15 19.88
CA ASP A 445 -12.04 -2.81 19.56
C ASP A 445 -11.36 -2.16 20.77
N PHE A 446 -11.85 -2.40 21.98
CA PHE A 446 -11.21 -1.92 23.21
C PHE A 446 -9.73 -2.36 23.32
N TYR A 447 -9.43 -3.64 23.04
CA TYR A 447 -8.06 -4.15 23.10
C TYR A 447 -7.20 -3.62 21.95
N THR A 448 -7.76 -3.52 20.74
CA THR A 448 -7.11 -2.84 19.61
C THR A 448 -6.71 -1.42 19.97
N LYS A 449 -7.64 -0.63 20.52
CA LYS A 449 -7.40 0.78 20.90
C LYS A 449 -6.42 0.93 22.05
N THR A 450 -6.35 -0.05 22.96
CA THR A 450 -5.38 -0.06 24.05
C THR A 450 -3.96 -0.23 23.50
N LEU A 451 -3.76 -1.17 22.58
CA LEU A 451 -2.47 -1.37 21.92
C LEU A 451 -2.08 -0.14 21.08
N GLU A 452 -3.03 0.43 20.34
CA GLU A 452 -2.80 1.66 19.56
C GLU A 452 -2.36 2.83 20.46
N ARG A 453 -3.05 3.06 21.59
CA ARG A 453 -2.73 4.16 22.52
C ARG A 453 -1.32 4.02 23.11
N ILE A 454 -0.94 2.83 23.59
CA ILE A 454 0.40 2.65 24.17
C ILE A 454 1.50 2.82 23.13
N THR A 455 1.30 2.34 21.90
CA THR A 455 2.26 2.50 20.80
C THR A 455 2.48 3.97 20.48
N ARG A 456 1.39 4.71 20.25
CA ARG A 456 1.46 6.15 19.98
C ARG A 456 2.07 6.93 21.14
N ALA A 457 1.77 6.56 22.39
CA ALA A 457 2.37 7.20 23.56
C ALA A 457 3.88 6.97 23.64
N LEU A 458 4.36 5.77 23.28
CA LEU A 458 5.79 5.46 23.19
C LEU A 458 6.45 6.20 22.01
N ASP A 459 5.75 6.33 20.87
CA ASP A 459 6.24 7.08 19.69
C ASP A 459 6.43 8.56 20.01
N VAL A 460 5.47 9.20 20.70
CA VAL A 460 5.61 10.61 21.16
C VAL A 460 6.87 10.79 22.02
N HIS A 461 7.22 9.78 22.83
CA HIS A 461 8.43 9.77 23.64
C HIS A 461 9.68 9.22 22.92
N GLN A 462 9.57 8.85 21.65
CA GLN A 462 10.64 8.30 20.81
C GLN A 462 11.29 7.06 21.44
N ILE A 463 10.47 6.15 21.99
CA ILE A 463 10.92 4.92 22.64
C ILE A 463 10.78 3.75 21.66
N ALA A 464 11.91 3.17 21.26
CA ALA A 464 11.92 1.91 20.52
C ALA A 464 11.39 0.77 21.40
N HIS A 465 10.40 0.04 20.90
CA HIS A 465 9.72 -1.02 21.62
C HIS A 465 9.33 -2.17 20.69
N ASN A 466 9.15 -3.36 21.25
CA ASN A 466 8.62 -4.52 20.54
C ASN A 466 7.43 -5.12 21.28
N TYR A 467 6.63 -5.90 20.57
CA TYR A 467 5.55 -6.69 21.13
C TYR A 467 6.00 -8.09 21.55
N ALA A 468 5.37 -8.59 22.61
CA ALA A 468 5.37 -9.99 22.99
C ALA A 468 4.08 -10.65 22.51
N ASP A 469 4.20 -11.54 21.52
CA ASP A 469 3.18 -12.54 21.22
C ASP A 469 3.34 -13.75 22.14
N GLU A 470 2.25 -14.26 22.69
CA GLU A 470 2.30 -15.32 23.70
C GLU A 470 2.79 -16.66 23.15
N GLN A 471 2.54 -16.96 21.87
CA GLN A 471 3.04 -18.19 21.24
C GLN A 471 4.52 -18.10 20.92
N ILE A 472 4.98 -16.94 20.46
CA ILE A 472 6.42 -16.69 20.27
C ILE A 472 7.14 -16.77 21.61
N VAL A 473 6.60 -16.17 22.68
CA VAL A 473 7.18 -16.26 24.02
C VAL A 473 7.22 -17.72 24.51
N ALA A 474 6.18 -18.51 24.27
CA ALA A 474 6.16 -19.91 24.65
C ALA A 474 7.26 -20.73 23.94
N ALA A 475 7.57 -20.41 22.68
CA ALA A 475 8.57 -21.12 21.88
C ALA A 475 10.01 -20.63 22.11
N GLU A 476 10.21 -19.31 22.18
CA GLU A 476 11.52 -18.64 22.09
C GLU A 476 11.84 -17.74 23.29
N GLY A 477 10.91 -17.61 24.24
CA GLY A 477 11.04 -16.75 25.41
C GLY A 477 11.96 -17.34 26.46
N SER A 478 12.91 -16.55 26.94
CA SER A 478 13.83 -16.93 28.02
C SER A 478 14.18 -15.74 28.91
N PHE A 479 14.76 -16.02 30.07
CA PHE A 479 15.25 -15.00 31.00
C PHE A 479 16.76 -15.19 31.19
N GLU A 480 17.55 -14.23 30.73
CA GLU A 480 19.01 -14.29 30.73
C GLU A 480 19.58 -12.93 31.15
N HIS A 481 20.61 -12.92 32.01
CA HIS A 481 21.34 -11.70 32.39
C HIS A 481 20.47 -10.53 32.89
N GLY A 482 19.37 -10.82 33.59
CA GLY A 482 18.47 -9.79 34.12
C GLY A 482 17.50 -9.20 33.09
N ALA A 483 17.43 -9.74 31.87
CA ALA A 483 16.55 -9.31 30.81
C ALA A 483 15.63 -10.45 30.32
N ILE A 484 14.45 -10.08 29.82
CA ILE A 484 13.64 -11.00 29.02
C ILE A 484 14.24 -11.07 27.63
N ARG A 485 14.48 -12.27 27.11
CA ARG A 485 14.98 -12.50 25.76
C ARG A 485 13.90 -13.20 24.94
N ILE A 486 13.66 -12.69 23.73
CA ILE A 486 12.82 -13.34 22.72
C ILE A 486 13.66 -13.38 21.44
N GLY A 487 14.08 -14.58 21.03
CA GLY A 487 15.01 -14.77 19.92
C GLY A 487 16.31 -13.97 20.11
N LEU A 488 16.55 -13.00 19.23
CA LEU A 488 17.75 -12.16 19.19
C LEU A 488 17.64 -10.85 20.00
N GLN A 489 16.45 -10.49 20.48
CA GLN A 489 16.23 -9.25 21.23
C GLN A 489 16.22 -9.48 22.74
N SER A 490 16.58 -8.44 23.50
CA SER A 490 16.64 -8.48 24.96
C SER A 490 16.02 -7.22 25.54
N TYR A 491 15.11 -7.39 26.50
CA TYR A 491 14.25 -6.34 27.02
C TYR A 491 14.44 -6.16 28.53
N ARG A 492 14.58 -4.91 28.95
CA ARG A 492 14.82 -4.50 30.35
C ARG A 492 13.63 -3.80 31.00
N TYR A 493 12.59 -3.55 30.23
CA TYR A 493 11.32 -2.99 30.70
C TYR A 493 10.18 -3.73 30.04
N VAL A 494 9.13 -4.02 30.81
CA VAL A 494 7.90 -4.60 30.31
C VAL A 494 6.74 -3.66 30.60
N ILE A 495 5.90 -3.41 29.59
CA ILE A 495 4.62 -2.74 29.75
C ILE A 495 3.52 -3.76 29.46
N ILE A 496 2.64 -3.95 30.44
CA ILE A 496 1.42 -4.74 30.30
C ILE A 496 0.29 -3.74 30.06
N PRO A 497 -0.26 -3.69 28.83
CA PRO A 497 -1.42 -2.84 28.56
C PRO A 497 -2.67 -3.37 29.28
N GLN A 498 -3.82 -2.74 29.05
CA GLN A 498 -5.08 -3.22 29.63
C GLN A 498 -5.43 -4.61 29.07
N ILE A 499 -5.28 -5.64 29.90
CA ILE A 499 -5.53 -7.05 29.57
C ILE A 499 -6.38 -7.71 30.64
N THR A 500 -6.96 -8.86 30.30
CA THR A 500 -7.61 -9.76 31.26
C THR A 500 -6.97 -11.13 31.31
N ASN A 501 -6.22 -11.53 30.28
CA ASN A 501 -5.63 -12.86 30.19
C ASN A 501 -4.09 -12.82 30.04
N LEU A 502 -3.42 -13.79 30.66
CA LEU A 502 -2.02 -14.11 30.45
C LEU A 502 -1.88 -15.59 30.10
N SER A 503 -0.97 -15.95 29.20
CA SER A 503 -0.54 -17.34 29.08
C SER A 503 0.36 -17.76 30.24
N LYS A 504 0.38 -19.05 30.59
CA LYS A 504 1.30 -19.59 31.62
C LYS A 504 2.78 -19.25 31.33
N PRO A 505 3.33 -19.44 30.12
CA PRO A 505 4.73 -19.11 29.82
C PRO A 505 5.05 -17.63 30.06
N VAL A 506 4.18 -16.71 29.65
CA VAL A 506 4.35 -15.28 29.89
C VAL A 506 4.33 -14.98 31.39
N LEU A 507 3.38 -15.52 32.14
CA LEU A 507 3.30 -15.31 33.60
C LEU A 507 4.58 -15.77 34.32
N GLU A 508 5.10 -16.95 33.97
CA GLU A 508 6.34 -17.47 34.56
C GLU A 508 7.53 -16.56 34.26
N LEU A 509 7.63 -16.09 33.02
CA LEU A 509 8.71 -15.21 32.57
C LEU A 509 8.66 -13.85 33.27
N LEU A 510 7.47 -13.24 33.38
CA LEU A 510 7.26 -11.98 34.07
C LEU A 510 7.58 -12.09 35.57
N ARG A 511 7.22 -13.19 36.22
CA ARG A 511 7.54 -13.44 37.64
C ARG A 511 9.05 -13.54 37.86
N LYS A 512 9.77 -14.29 37.01
CA LYS A 512 11.23 -14.39 37.06
C LYS A 512 11.89 -13.03 36.88
N PHE A 513 11.44 -12.28 35.88
CA PHE A 513 11.95 -10.96 35.56
C PHE A 513 11.73 -9.95 36.71
N ALA A 514 10.51 -9.88 37.25
CA ALA A 514 10.19 -9.02 38.39
C ALA A 514 10.98 -9.41 39.66
N ALA A 515 11.14 -10.71 39.94
CA ALA A 515 11.91 -11.20 41.08
C ALA A 515 13.41 -10.82 40.99
N ALA A 516 13.94 -10.66 39.78
CA ALA A 516 15.30 -10.20 39.53
C ALA A 516 15.45 -8.66 39.55
N GLY A 517 14.40 -7.92 39.89
CA GLY A 517 14.40 -6.45 39.93
C GLY A 517 14.05 -5.79 38.59
N GLY A 518 13.62 -6.56 37.60
CA GLY A 518 13.10 -6.06 36.33
C GLY A 518 11.85 -5.18 36.53
N ARG A 519 11.67 -4.21 35.63
CA ARG A 519 10.57 -3.24 35.72
C ARG A 519 9.39 -3.67 34.88
N VAL A 520 8.31 -4.08 35.55
CA VAL A 520 7.02 -4.41 34.92
C VAL A 520 6.02 -3.32 35.27
N LEU A 521 5.58 -2.55 34.27
CA LEU A 521 4.61 -1.47 34.40
C LEU A 521 3.27 -1.96 33.86
N THR A 522 2.18 -1.78 34.61
CA THR A 522 0.84 -2.21 34.18
C THR A 522 -0.06 -1.01 33.95
N VAL A 523 -0.97 -1.12 32.98
CA VAL A 523 -2.08 -0.16 32.80
C VAL A 523 -3.34 -0.79 33.38
N ARG A 524 -4.02 -0.08 34.29
CA ARG A 524 -5.24 -0.60 34.94
C ARG A 524 -6.32 -0.86 33.89
N ASN A 525 -6.83 -2.09 33.86
CA ASN A 525 -7.91 -2.46 32.95
C ASN A 525 -9.22 -1.79 33.38
N ARG A 526 -9.78 -0.92 32.53
CA ARG A 526 -11.05 -0.23 32.79
C ARG A 526 -12.29 -0.96 32.27
N LEU A 527 -12.12 -1.95 31.40
CA LEU A 527 -13.22 -2.75 30.86
C LEU A 527 -13.67 -3.81 31.88
N GLU A 528 -12.72 -4.56 32.42
CA GLU A 528 -12.96 -5.67 33.35
C GLU A 528 -11.96 -5.62 34.53
N PRO A 529 -12.03 -4.63 35.43
CA PRO A 529 -10.97 -4.29 36.39
C PRO A 529 -10.60 -5.40 37.39
N GLU A 530 -11.55 -6.27 37.75
CA GLU A 530 -11.32 -7.37 38.70
C GLU A 530 -11.01 -8.71 38.01
N LYS A 531 -11.08 -8.77 36.68
CA LYS A 531 -10.88 -9.99 35.91
C LYS A 531 -9.40 -10.18 35.57
N LEU A 532 -8.85 -11.30 36.02
CA LEU A 532 -7.55 -11.79 35.58
C LEU A 532 -7.63 -13.30 35.41
N THR A 533 -7.25 -13.78 34.23
CA THR A 533 -7.21 -15.18 33.85
C THR A 533 -5.81 -15.62 33.45
N VAL A 534 -5.54 -16.92 33.59
CA VAL A 534 -4.35 -17.59 33.07
C VAL A 534 -4.81 -18.70 32.14
N ASP A 535 -4.43 -18.65 30.87
CA ASP A 535 -4.96 -19.52 29.80
C ASP A 535 -6.51 -19.54 29.74
N GLY A 536 -7.15 -18.40 30.03
CA GLY A 536 -8.61 -18.23 30.08
C GLY A 536 -9.30 -18.76 31.35
N GLU A 537 -8.57 -19.40 32.26
CA GLU A 537 -9.08 -19.82 33.56
C GLU A 537 -8.88 -18.73 34.63
N THR A 538 -9.78 -18.63 35.62
CA THR A 538 -9.63 -17.63 36.69
C THR A 538 -8.27 -17.76 37.39
N ALA A 539 -7.48 -16.69 37.35
CA ALA A 539 -6.12 -16.70 37.89
C ALA A 539 -6.14 -17.01 39.40
N PRO A 540 -5.25 -17.88 39.93
CA PRO A 540 -5.15 -18.16 41.36
C PRO A 540 -4.96 -16.91 42.23
N ALA A 541 -5.33 -17.00 43.51
CA ALA A 541 -5.27 -15.87 44.44
C ALA A 541 -3.86 -15.27 44.55
N GLU A 542 -2.81 -16.11 44.56
CA GLU A 542 -1.42 -15.67 44.60
C GLU A 542 -0.98 -14.96 43.30
N VAL A 543 -1.55 -15.33 42.15
CA VAL A 543 -1.30 -14.65 40.87
C VAL A 543 -1.95 -13.27 40.88
N ARG A 544 -3.20 -13.17 41.32
CA ARG A 544 -3.91 -11.88 41.43
C ARG A 544 -3.22 -10.95 42.43
N ALA A 545 -2.75 -11.47 43.57
CA ALA A 545 -2.02 -10.68 44.55
C ALA A 545 -0.68 -10.16 43.99
N TRP A 546 0.07 -11.01 43.29
CA TRP A 546 1.30 -10.61 42.61
C TRP A 546 1.05 -9.52 41.56
N PHE A 547 0.05 -9.71 40.69
CA PHE A 547 -0.26 -8.75 39.63
C PHE A 547 -0.66 -7.37 40.19
N ARG A 548 -1.49 -7.33 41.25
CA ARG A 548 -1.88 -6.08 41.94
C ARG A 548 -0.71 -5.36 42.62
N ALA A 549 0.36 -6.06 42.95
CA ALA A 549 1.54 -5.48 43.59
C ALA A 549 2.50 -4.80 42.58
N LEU A 550 2.30 -5.01 41.27
CA LEU A 550 3.10 -4.36 40.24
C LEU A 550 2.77 -2.85 40.16
N PRO A 551 3.75 -2.00 39.79
CA PRO A 551 3.49 -0.59 39.46
C PRO A 551 2.38 -0.44 38.42
N ALA A 552 1.31 0.27 38.77
CA ALA A 552 0.11 0.41 37.94
C ALA A 552 -0.22 1.88 37.64
N PHE A 553 -0.58 2.16 36.39
CA PHE A 553 -0.89 3.47 35.84
C PHE A 553 -2.35 3.54 35.36
N ASP A 554 -2.92 4.74 35.37
CA ASP A 554 -4.32 4.96 34.99
C ASP A 554 -4.53 5.13 33.48
N SER A 555 -3.45 5.31 32.71
CA SER A 555 -3.49 5.41 31.26
C SER A 555 -2.20 4.90 30.60
N GLU A 556 -2.29 4.60 29.30
CA GLU A 556 -1.14 4.21 28.49
C GLU A 556 -0.08 5.32 28.42
N GLU A 557 -0.50 6.57 28.33
CA GLU A 557 0.40 7.74 28.30
C GLU A 557 1.20 7.87 29.60
N ALA A 558 0.57 7.62 30.75
CA ALA A 558 1.24 7.66 32.05
C ALA A 558 2.29 6.54 32.18
N ALA A 559 1.99 5.34 31.69
CA ALA A 559 2.96 4.23 31.64
C ALA A 559 4.12 4.53 30.68
N ALA A 560 3.84 5.08 29.50
CA ALA A 560 4.86 5.49 28.54
C ALA A 560 5.76 6.60 29.09
N ALA A 561 5.19 7.60 29.78
CA ALA A 561 5.96 8.67 30.41
C ALA A 561 6.87 8.15 31.53
N ALA A 562 6.42 7.16 32.30
CA ALA A 562 7.25 6.51 33.30
C ALA A 562 8.43 5.76 32.67
N ALA A 563 8.21 5.02 31.58
CA ALA A 563 9.29 4.40 30.81
C ALA A 563 10.24 5.46 30.21
N ALA A 564 9.71 6.58 29.71
CA ALA A 564 10.48 7.68 29.15
C ALA A 564 11.41 8.36 30.16
N ALA A 565 10.98 8.44 31.43
CA ALA A 565 11.79 8.98 32.52
C ALA A 565 12.98 8.07 32.86
N GLU A 566 12.77 6.77 32.89
CA GLU A 566 13.82 5.76 33.13
C GLU A 566 14.84 5.72 31.99
N LEU A 567 14.40 5.95 30.75
CA LEU A 567 15.23 5.90 29.54
C LEU A 567 15.75 7.29 29.09
N ALA A 568 15.62 8.32 29.92
CA ALA A 568 15.86 9.72 29.52
C ALA A 568 17.26 9.96 28.90
N GLU A 569 18.30 9.32 29.44
CA GLU A 569 19.69 9.46 28.95
C GLU A 569 19.97 8.68 27.65
N GLN A 570 19.14 7.68 27.33
CA GLN A 570 19.38 6.71 26.26
C GLN A 570 18.48 6.94 25.03
N ARG A 571 17.36 7.65 25.21
CA ARG A 571 16.37 7.87 24.15
C ARG A 571 16.61 9.16 23.36
N THR A 572 16.10 9.18 22.15
CA THR A 572 15.93 10.40 21.36
C THR A 572 14.89 11.31 22.03
N VAL A 573 15.14 12.62 22.04
CA VAL A 573 14.17 13.61 22.53
C VAL A 573 13.94 14.64 21.44
N ILE A 574 12.67 14.79 21.02
CA ILE A 574 12.28 15.75 19.99
C ILE A 574 11.16 16.61 20.57
N THR A 575 11.35 17.92 20.54
CA THR A 575 10.34 18.87 21.00
C THR A 575 10.03 19.91 19.92
N GLU A 576 8.81 20.40 19.92
CA GLU A 576 8.37 21.56 19.16
C GLU A 576 7.83 22.58 20.17
N ASN A 577 8.37 23.79 20.19
CA ASN A 577 8.04 24.82 21.18
C ASN A 577 8.18 24.36 22.65
N GLY A 578 9.14 23.48 22.94
CA GLY A 578 9.46 23.01 24.30
C GLY A 578 8.57 21.88 24.83
N VAL A 579 7.64 21.35 24.02
CA VAL A 579 6.82 20.17 24.36
C VAL A 579 7.15 18.98 23.44
N PRO A 580 6.94 17.72 23.86
CA PRO A 580 7.17 16.56 23.00
C PRO A 580 6.44 16.70 21.65
N ALA A 581 7.17 16.50 20.55
CA ALA A 581 6.60 16.64 19.22
C ALA A 581 5.67 15.46 18.92
N THR A 582 4.36 15.71 18.80
CA THR A 582 3.34 14.64 18.64
C THR A 582 3.17 14.16 17.19
N ARG A 583 3.84 14.82 16.26
CA ARG A 583 3.75 14.63 14.80
C ARG A 583 5.08 14.17 14.19
N ILE A 584 5.99 13.70 15.04
CA ILE A 584 7.31 13.22 14.66
C ILE A 584 7.48 11.79 15.16
N VAL A 585 7.91 10.90 14.26
CA VAL A 585 8.33 9.54 14.61
C VAL A 585 9.78 9.37 14.18
N SER A 586 10.54 8.59 14.94
CA SER A 586 11.93 8.29 14.61
C SER A 586 12.33 6.85 14.91
N THR A 587 13.32 6.38 14.17
CA THR A 587 14.02 5.12 14.43
C THR A 587 15.53 5.32 14.34
N PHE A 588 16.30 4.36 14.86
CA PHE A 588 17.74 4.40 14.79
C PHE A 588 18.35 3.03 14.49
N ARG A 589 19.59 3.03 14.01
CA ARG A 589 20.40 1.82 13.78
C ARG A 589 21.84 2.05 14.19
N ASP A 590 22.43 1.07 14.87
CA ASP A 590 23.85 1.06 15.19
C ASP A 590 24.67 0.46 14.04
N PHE A 591 25.78 1.11 13.72
CA PHE A 591 26.74 0.66 12.72
C PHE A 591 28.12 0.53 13.33
N ASP A 592 28.74 -0.64 13.14
CA ASP A 592 30.17 -0.83 13.42
C ASP A 592 31.03 -0.11 12.38
N ASN A 593 30.52 0.02 11.14
CA ASN A 593 31.19 0.71 10.04
C ASN A 593 30.17 1.24 9.01
N LEU A 594 29.96 2.55 9.00
CA LEU A 594 29.32 3.31 7.92
C LEU A 594 30.27 4.43 7.50
N ASP A 595 30.66 4.44 6.23
CA ASP A 595 31.65 5.39 5.70
C ASP A 595 32.98 5.37 6.49
N GLY A 596 33.44 4.16 6.85
CA GLY A 596 34.69 3.94 7.57
C GLY A 596 34.62 4.16 9.09
N ARG A 597 33.41 4.33 9.66
CA ARG A 597 33.23 4.83 11.04
C ARG A 597 32.14 4.08 11.79
N ALA A 598 32.37 3.84 13.08
CA ALA A 598 31.31 3.38 13.97
C ALA A 598 30.45 4.56 14.43
N GLY A 599 29.16 4.31 14.64
CA GLY A 599 28.22 5.36 15.03
C GLY A 599 26.77 4.91 14.92
N ARG A 600 25.86 5.84 15.21
CA ARG A 600 24.41 5.59 15.18
C ARG A 600 23.74 6.44 14.13
N PHE A 601 22.99 5.78 13.25
CA PHE A 601 22.10 6.39 12.27
C PHE A 601 20.73 6.65 12.91
N PHE A 602 20.12 7.78 12.58
CA PHE A 602 18.77 8.16 12.99
C PHE A 602 17.97 8.60 11.76
N PHE A 603 16.74 8.13 11.66
CA PHE A 603 15.75 8.58 10.69
C PHE A 603 14.61 9.26 11.43
N VAL A 604 14.31 10.52 11.09
CA VAL A 604 13.28 11.34 11.74
C VAL A 604 12.29 11.82 10.68
N ALA A 605 11.01 11.51 10.84
CA ALA A 605 9.98 11.83 9.86
C ALA A 605 8.88 12.72 10.45
N ASN A 606 8.49 13.75 9.70
CA ASN A 606 7.27 14.51 9.93
C ASN A 606 6.09 13.78 9.29
N VAL A 607 5.15 13.33 10.12
CA VAL A 607 3.99 12.56 9.66
C VAL A 607 2.86 13.45 9.13
N SER A 608 2.94 14.77 9.33
CA SER A 608 1.94 15.72 8.81
C SER A 608 2.16 16.01 7.32
N TYR A 609 1.13 15.76 6.50
CA TYR A 609 1.19 15.93 5.04
C TYR A 609 1.38 17.38 4.57
N ASN A 610 0.85 18.37 5.28
CA ASN A 610 0.70 19.74 4.76
C ASN A 610 1.23 20.85 5.69
N GLN A 611 1.88 20.49 6.79
CA GLN A 611 2.42 21.47 7.73
C GLN A 611 3.92 21.22 7.93
N PRO A 612 4.81 22.22 7.80
CA PRO A 612 6.18 22.13 8.29
C PRO A 612 6.21 22.18 9.84
N CYS A 613 7.38 21.93 10.43
CA CYS A 613 7.63 22.08 11.86
C CYS A 613 9.05 22.55 12.15
N ASP A 614 9.24 23.16 13.32
CA ASP A 614 10.54 23.59 13.83
C ASP A 614 10.87 22.85 15.11
N LEU A 615 11.91 22.03 15.05
CA LEU A 615 12.20 21.05 16.08
C LEU A 615 13.46 21.43 16.87
N GLU A 616 13.45 21.23 18.19
CA GLU A 616 14.68 21.01 18.96
C GLU A 616 14.87 19.49 19.08
N ILE A 617 15.91 18.96 18.42
CA ILE A 617 16.25 17.54 18.39
C ILE A 617 17.45 17.31 19.31
N SER A 618 17.33 16.33 20.21
CA SER A 618 18.41 15.86 21.07
C SER A 618 18.65 14.38 20.84
N LEU A 619 19.79 14.04 20.24
CA LEU A 619 20.18 12.66 19.92
C LEU A 619 21.14 12.11 20.99
N PRO A 620 20.95 10.86 21.46
CA PRO A 620 21.90 10.19 22.34
C PRO A 620 23.29 10.16 21.71
N ARG A 621 24.28 10.55 22.49
CA ARG A 621 25.64 10.70 21.98
C ARG A 621 26.34 9.36 21.75
N ASN A 622 26.15 8.39 22.65
CA ASN A 622 26.78 7.05 22.60
C ASN A 622 28.28 7.08 22.25
N GLY A 623 29.02 8.03 22.84
CA GLY A 623 30.45 8.24 22.56
C GLY A 623 30.78 9.08 21.32
N GLY A 624 29.80 9.42 20.48
CA GLY A 624 29.94 10.36 19.37
C GLY A 624 30.27 11.79 19.81
N ARG A 625 30.66 12.65 18.87
CA ARG A 625 31.07 14.04 19.18
C ARG A 625 30.40 15.10 18.32
N GLN A 626 29.67 14.68 17.30
CA GLN A 626 29.08 15.54 16.28
C GLN A 626 27.89 14.85 15.63
N VAL A 627 27.06 15.64 14.95
CA VAL A 627 25.92 15.18 14.16
C VAL A 627 26.20 15.53 12.70
N GLU A 628 26.03 14.56 11.81
CA GLU A 628 26.07 14.75 10.37
C GLU A 628 24.67 14.54 9.78
N VAL A 629 24.35 15.31 8.74
CA VAL A 629 23.17 15.09 7.90
C VAL A 629 23.59 14.27 6.70
N ILE A 630 22.84 13.21 6.41
CA ILE A 630 22.99 12.43 5.19
C ILE A 630 21.95 12.92 4.18
N ASP A 631 22.38 13.42 3.03
CA ASP A 631 21.48 13.84 1.96
C ASP A 631 20.89 12.59 1.29
N PRO A 632 19.56 12.35 1.35
CA PRO A 632 19.00 11.15 0.78
C PRO A 632 18.93 11.18 -0.76
N ALA A 633 19.17 12.31 -1.42
CA ALA A 633 19.20 12.42 -2.88
C ALA A 633 20.49 11.83 -3.48
N ASN A 634 21.61 11.85 -2.74
CA ASN A 634 22.93 11.43 -3.25
C ASN A 634 23.76 10.59 -2.26
N GLY A 635 23.37 10.50 -0.99
CA GLY A 635 24.07 9.76 0.05
C GLY A 635 25.25 10.48 0.70
N SER A 636 25.46 11.77 0.40
CA SER A 636 26.59 12.55 0.94
C SER A 636 26.38 12.96 2.39
N PHE A 637 27.49 13.13 3.12
CA PHE A 637 27.51 13.56 4.52
C PHE A 637 27.91 15.03 4.65
N SER A 638 27.20 15.77 5.49
CA SER A 638 27.57 17.13 5.88
C SER A 638 27.52 17.30 7.40
N VAL A 639 28.52 17.97 7.98
CA VAL A 639 28.57 18.25 9.42
C VAL A 639 27.57 19.34 9.77
N LEU A 640 26.61 19.03 10.66
CA LEU A 640 25.59 19.98 11.08
C LEU A 640 26.19 21.05 12.00
N SER A 641 25.97 22.32 11.66
CA SER A 641 26.36 23.47 12.48
C SER A 641 25.34 23.74 13.57
N GLY A 642 25.74 24.40 14.67
CA GLY A 642 24.82 24.75 15.77
C GLY A 642 24.46 23.58 16.70
N VAL A 643 25.28 22.51 16.71
CA VAL A 643 25.10 21.37 17.61
C VAL A 643 25.76 21.65 18.97
N HIS A 644 24.99 21.47 20.05
CA HIS A 644 25.42 21.70 21.42
C HIS A 644 25.35 20.41 22.25
N ARG A 645 26.38 20.12 23.05
CA ARG A 645 26.33 19.02 24.01
C ARG A 645 25.52 19.43 25.25
N ARG A 646 24.53 18.62 25.63
CA ARG A 646 23.78 18.74 26.88
C ARG A 646 23.75 17.37 27.56
N GLY A 647 24.57 17.17 28.60
CA GLY A 647 24.72 15.86 29.24
C GLY A 647 25.21 14.78 28.26
N GLU A 648 24.40 13.73 28.11
CA GLU A 648 24.64 12.61 27.19
C GLU A 648 23.98 12.77 25.82
N HIS A 649 23.47 13.97 25.50
CA HIS A 649 22.87 14.28 24.19
C HIS A 649 23.65 15.33 23.40
N LEU A 650 23.44 15.29 22.09
CA LEU A 650 23.76 16.36 21.14
C LEU A 650 22.46 17.01 20.68
N THR A 651 22.28 18.29 21.00
CA THR A 651 21.06 19.07 20.79
C THR A 651 21.24 20.13 19.70
N PHE A 652 20.27 20.27 18.82
CA PHE A 652 20.27 21.26 17.73
C PHE A 652 18.84 21.61 17.28
N ALA A 653 18.70 22.78 16.64
CA ALA A 653 17.46 23.16 15.97
C ALA A 653 17.43 22.64 14.54
N TYR A 654 16.26 22.18 14.06
CA TYR A 654 16.11 21.68 12.70
C TYR A 654 14.70 21.99 12.15
N PRO A 655 14.58 22.77 11.06
CA PRO A 655 13.31 22.94 10.36
C PRO A 655 13.05 21.73 9.46
N LEU A 656 11.83 21.21 9.50
CA LEU A 656 11.42 20.06 8.70
C LEU A 656 10.19 20.42 7.87
N ALA A 657 10.27 20.23 6.56
CA ALA A 657 9.17 20.49 5.65
C ALA A 657 7.93 19.62 5.99
N ALA A 658 6.76 20.04 5.51
CA ALA A 658 5.58 19.19 5.47
C ALA A 658 5.91 17.86 4.80
N GLY A 659 5.49 16.74 5.39
CA GLY A 659 5.82 15.39 4.91
C GLY A 659 7.31 15.13 4.69
N GLY A 660 8.20 15.92 5.32
CA GLY A 660 9.65 15.78 5.18
C GLY A 660 10.24 14.76 6.15
N ALA A 661 11.41 14.24 5.82
CA ALA A 661 12.20 13.39 6.72
C ALA A 661 13.68 13.81 6.66
N ALA A 662 14.42 13.52 7.72
CA ALA A 662 15.84 13.81 7.86
C ALA A 662 16.60 12.57 8.33
N MET A 663 17.82 12.44 7.82
CA MET A 663 18.76 11.36 8.13
C MET A 663 19.96 11.94 8.87
N PHE A 664 20.19 11.48 10.10
CA PHE A 664 21.31 11.93 10.92
C PHE A 664 22.26 10.79 11.22
N TYR A 665 23.54 11.11 11.37
CA TYR A 665 24.55 10.17 11.83
C TYR A 665 25.38 10.78 12.97
N VAL A 666 25.41 10.08 14.10
CA VAL A 666 26.19 10.46 15.29
C VAL A 666 27.44 9.60 15.36
N ALA A 667 28.60 10.22 15.17
CA ALA A 667 29.89 9.54 15.08
C ALA A 667 30.98 10.25 15.90
N GLY A 668 32.07 9.55 16.18
CA GLY A 668 33.21 10.08 16.95
C GLY A 668 34.03 11.15 16.22
N HIS A 669 34.03 11.12 14.89
CA HIS A 669 34.73 12.07 14.00
C HIS A 669 33.99 12.17 12.66
N PRO A 670 34.19 13.26 11.88
CA PRO A 670 33.47 13.46 10.61
C PRO A 670 33.90 12.51 9.51
N ALA A 671 32.99 12.34 8.55
CA ALA A 671 33.27 11.80 7.23
C ALA A 671 34.37 12.64 6.57
N LYS A 672 35.19 11.96 5.76
CA LYS A 672 36.30 12.62 5.08
C LYS A 672 35.73 13.63 4.08
N HIS A 673 36.17 14.88 4.17
CA HIS A 673 35.70 16.00 3.32
C HIS A 673 34.23 16.43 3.53
N ALA A 674 33.59 16.04 4.63
CA ALA A 674 32.24 16.53 4.95
C ALA A 674 32.22 18.07 5.09
N ALA A 675 31.38 18.72 4.28
CA ALA A 675 31.18 20.16 4.34
C ALA A 675 30.40 20.54 5.61
N LYS A 676 30.53 21.79 6.06
CA LYS A 676 29.64 22.32 7.10
C LYS A 676 28.29 22.69 6.48
N LEU A 677 27.22 22.27 7.13
CA LEU A 677 25.85 22.58 6.76
C LEU A 677 25.20 23.46 7.84
N THR A 678 24.56 24.52 7.41
CA THR A 678 23.62 25.30 8.22
C THR A 678 22.25 25.13 7.60
N VAL A 679 21.27 24.71 8.40
CA VAL A 679 19.90 24.46 7.93
C VAL A 679 19.00 25.59 8.43
N SER A 680 18.18 26.14 7.54
CA SER A 680 17.15 27.12 7.83
C SER A 680 15.91 26.82 6.98
N ASP A 681 14.74 27.27 7.44
CA ASP A 681 13.52 27.22 6.63
C ASP A 681 13.62 28.30 5.54
N PRO A 682 13.72 27.91 4.26
CA PRO A 682 13.89 28.86 3.17
C PRO A 682 12.66 29.75 2.96
N PHE A 683 11.50 29.45 3.57
CA PHE A 683 10.28 30.27 3.51
C PHE A 683 10.19 31.34 4.61
N ARG A 684 11.08 31.32 5.61
CA ARG A 684 11.14 32.34 6.67
C ARG A 684 11.84 33.62 6.26
N GLU A 685 12.76 33.52 5.30
CA GLU A 685 13.52 34.68 4.81
C GLU A 685 12.62 35.61 3.98
N PRO A 686 12.73 36.94 4.10
CA PRO A 686 11.92 37.87 3.34
C PRO A 686 12.39 37.95 1.88
N ALA A 687 11.45 37.87 0.93
CA ALA A 687 11.74 37.99 -0.50
C ALA A 687 12.36 39.36 -0.84
N LYS A 688 13.40 39.36 -1.66
CA LYS A 688 13.99 40.57 -2.25
C LYS A 688 13.21 41.03 -3.47
N LYS A 689 12.64 40.07 -4.22
CA LYS A 689 11.82 40.34 -5.39
C LYS A 689 10.78 39.23 -5.57
N ARG A 690 9.56 39.60 -5.91
CA ARG A 690 8.49 38.67 -6.30
C ARG A 690 8.23 38.82 -7.79
N LEU A 691 8.20 37.70 -8.52
CA LEU A 691 7.93 37.69 -9.94
C LEU A 691 6.41 37.62 -10.18
N PRO A 692 5.87 38.26 -11.23
CA PRO A 692 4.47 38.09 -11.63
C PRO A 692 4.13 36.64 -11.97
N ASP A 693 2.89 36.23 -11.74
CA ASP A 693 2.40 34.89 -12.13
C ASP A 693 2.20 34.74 -13.66
N GLU A 694 2.42 35.79 -14.45
CA GLU A 694 2.32 35.76 -15.92
C GLU A 694 3.61 35.19 -16.55
N PHE A 695 3.48 34.01 -17.19
CA PHE A 695 4.56 33.33 -17.90
C PHE A 695 4.20 33.10 -19.37
N THR A 696 5.20 33.08 -20.25
CA THR A 696 5.03 32.61 -21.62
C THR A 696 5.09 31.10 -21.65
N LEU A 697 4.13 30.43 -22.31
CA LEU A 697 4.23 28.99 -22.58
C LEU A 697 5.29 28.77 -23.66
N ALA A 698 6.49 28.35 -23.29
CA ALA A 698 7.61 28.17 -24.21
C ALA A 698 7.48 26.86 -25.01
N ALA A 699 7.01 25.80 -24.36
CA ALA A 699 6.79 24.49 -24.97
C ALA A 699 5.74 23.70 -24.19
N ALA A 700 5.04 22.80 -24.87
CA ALA A 700 4.19 21.80 -24.25
C ALA A 700 4.18 20.53 -25.12
N ALA A 701 4.02 19.37 -24.50
CA ALA A 701 3.50 18.20 -25.20
C ALA A 701 2.11 18.53 -25.79
N GLY A 702 1.65 17.72 -26.76
CA GLY A 702 0.28 17.86 -27.28
C GLY A 702 -0.76 17.82 -26.15
N ASN A 703 -1.78 18.67 -26.26
CA ASN A 703 -2.88 18.76 -25.30
C ASN A 703 -3.92 17.67 -25.56
N LEU A 704 -4.77 17.43 -24.56
CA LEU A 704 -5.72 16.34 -24.54
C LEU A 704 -7.14 16.82 -24.21
N LEU A 705 -8.14 16.08 -24.66
CA LEU A 705 -9.53 16.18 -24.22
C LEU A 705 -10.14 14.78 -24.10
N THR A 706 -10.67 14.43 -22.92
CA THR A 706 -11.38 13.17 -22.71
C THR A 706 -12.82 13.28 -23.21
N LEU A 707 -13.24 12.32 -24.04
CA LEU A 707 -14.62 12.18 -24.51
C LEU A 707 -15.24 10.92 -23.87
N ASP A 708 -15.84 11.11 -22.69
CA ASP A 708 -16.54 10.08 -21.91
C ASP A 708 -18.08 10.28 -21.89
N ARG A 709 -18.55 11.27 -22.66
CA ARG A 709 -19.97 11.50 -22.98
C ARG A 709 -20.22 11.18 -24.44
N CYS A 710 -21.28 10.41 -24.70
CA CYS A 710 -21.62 9.98 -26.04
C CYS A 710 -23.12 9.91 -26.24
N ARG A 711 -23.55 9.60 -27.46
CA ARG A 711 -24.81 8.89 -27.68
C ARG A 711 -24.52 7.53 -28.30
N TYR A 712 -25.23 6.50 -27.87
CA TYR A 712 -25.07 5.16 -28.40
C TYR A 712 -26.41 4.52 -28.73
N ARG A 713 -26.41 3.52 -29.58
CA ARG A 713 -27.55 2.61 -29.76
C ARG A 713 -27.06 1.18 -29.89
N VAL A 714 -27.91 0.25 -29.47
CA VAL A 714 -27.67 -1.19 -29.57
C VAL A 714 -28.63 -1.74 -30.62
N ASP A 715 -28.07 -2.46 -31.58
CA ASP A 715 -28.75 -2.91 -32.78
C ASP A 715 -29.46 -1.72 -33.49
N GLU A 716 -30.58 -1.95 -34.17
CA GLU A 716 -31.37 -0.89 -34.81
C GLU A 716 -32.26 -0.11 -33.81
N GLY A 717 -31.86 -0.06 -32.53
CA GLY A 717 -32.57 0.62 -31.46
C GLY A 717 -32.48 2.16 -31.52
N GLY A 718 -33.17 2.81 -30.57
CA GLY A 718 -33.12 4.27 -30.42
C GLY A 718 -31.78 4.76 -29.86
N TRP A 719 -31.38 5.97 -30.25
CA TRP A 719 -30.20 6.65 -29.70
C TRP A 719 -30.41 7.09 -28.25
N ILE A 720 -29.45 6.77 -27.39
CA ILE A 720 -29.42 7.11 -25.97
C ILE A 720 -28.21 8.02 -25.72
N ALA A 721 -28.41 9.22 -25.20
CA ALA A 721 -27.32 10.11 -24.79
C ALA A 721 -26.91 9.79 -23.34
N ASP A 722 -25.65 9.41 -23.12
CA ASP A 722 -25.22 8.90 -21.82
C ASP A 722 -23.69 8.94 -21.58
N ASP A 723 -23.26 8.56 -20.38
CA ASP A 723 -21.85 8.29 -20.05
C ASP A 723 -21.36 7.00 -20.70
N VAL A 724 -20.10 6.97 -21.14
CA VAL A 724 -19.47 5.74 -21.64
C VAL A 724 -19.40 4.67 -20.54
N SER A 725 -19.20 5.07 -19.29
CA SER A 725 -19.00 4.18 -18.13
C SER A 725 -20.19 3.23 -17.87
N VAL A 726 -21.38 3.52 -18.39
CA VAL A 726 -22.56 2.67 -18.17
C VAL A 726 -22.77 1.64 -19.28
N ILE A 727 -22.11 1.79 -20.43
CA ILE A 727 -22.38 0.98 -21.62
C ILE A 727 -21.98 -0.48 -21.38
N GLN A 728 -20.74 -0.73 -20.94
CA GLN A 728 -20.24 -2.09 -20.70
C GLN A 728 -21.16 -2.89 -19.78
N GLY A 729 -21.52 -2.33 -18.62
CA GLY A 729 -22.39 -2.99 -17.64
C GLY A 729 -23.80 -3.28 -18.17
N ARG A 730 -24.34 -2.42 -19.05
CA ARG A 730 -25.64 -2.63 -19.70
C ARG A 730 -25.57 -3.68 -20.81
N LEU A 731 -24.49 -3.72 -21.58
CA LEU A 731 -24.27 -4.73 -22.62
C LEU A 731 -24.06 -6.13 -22.01
N LEU A 732 -23.33 -6.24 -20.91
CA LEU A 732 -23.16 -7.50 -20.19
C LEU A 732 -24.49 -8.10 -19.71
N LYS A 733 -25.49 -7.27 -19.38
CA LYS A 733 -26.84 -7.74 -19.00
C LYS A 733 -27.66 -8.31 -20.17
N LEU A 734 -27.24 -8.10 -21.41
CA LEU A 734 -27.94 -8.64 -22.58
C LEU A 734 -27.61 -10.12 -22.81
N GLU A 735 -26.46 -10.60 -22.31
CA GLU A 735 -25.97 -11.97 -22.45
C GLU A 735 -25.97 -12.49 -23.90
N ARG A 736 -25.70 -11.60 -24.86
CA ARG A 736 -25.67 -11.91 -26.30
C ARG A 736 -24.78 -10.94 -27.06
N ASP A 737 -24.42 -11.35 -28.27
CA ASP A 737 -23.80 -10.45 -29.24
C ASP A 737 -24.79 -9.41 -29.74
N CYS A 738 -24.28 -8.21 -30.02
CA CYS A 738 -25.08 -7.11 -30.58
C CYS A 738 -24.22 -6.15 -31.41
N ASP A 739 -24.86 -5.40 -32.29
CA ASP A 739 -24.19 -4.27 -32.94
C ASP A 739 -24.22 -3.05 -32.00
N LEU A 740 -23.07 -2.42 -31.80
CA LEU A 740 -22.97 -1.20 -31.02
C LEU A 740 -22.51 -0.06 -31.92
N GLU A 741 -23.31 1.00 -31.95
CA GLU A 741 -22.97 2.25 -32.62
C GLU A 741 -22.85 3.36 -31.57
N ILE A 742 -21.76 4.13 -31.63
CA ILE A 742 -21.44 5.19 -30.68
C ILE A 742 -21.07 6.45 -31.44
N GLU A 743 -21.56 7.59 -30.96
CA GLU A 743 -21.17 8.91 -31.44
C GLU A 743 -20.63 9.78 -30.31
N TYR A 744 -19.43 10.30 -30.52
CA TYR A 744 -18.77 11.27 -29.66
C TYR A 744 -18.76 12.61 -30.38
N GLY A 745 -19.26 13.65 -29.74
CA GLY A 745 -19.20 14.97 -30.34
C GLY A 745 -18.38 15.95 -29.51
N PHE A 746 -17.67 16.83 -30.22
CA PHE A 746 -16.77 17.83 -29.69
C PHE A 746 -16.90 19.12 -30.49
N ASP A 747 -16.54 20.24 -29.87
CA ASP A 747 -16.72 21.57 -30.46
C ASP A 747 -15.36 22.21 -30.74
N LEU A 748 -15.22 22.79 -31.94
CA LEU A 748 -14.05 23.58 -32.35
C LEU A 748 -14.43 25.06 -32.39
N ALA A 749 -13.67 25.91 -31.71
CA ALA A 749 -13.89 27.35 -31.72
C ALA A 749 -13.57 27.97 -33.10
N ASP A 750 -14.09 29.16 -33.36
CA ASP A 750 -13.84 29.89 -34.63
C ASP A 750 -12.36 30.20 -34.87
N ASP A 751 -11.56 30.29 -33.80
CA ASP A 751 -10.13 30.54 -33.86
C ASP A 751 -9.29 29.25 -33.80
N TYR A 752 -9.89 28.06 -33.91
CA TYR A 752 -9.14 26.81 -34.02
C TYR A 752 -8.23 26.82 -35.26
N ASP A 753 -6.99 26.34 -35.12
CA ASP A 753 -6.04 26.26 -36.22
C ASP A 753 -6.23 24.96 -37.02
N PHE A 754 -7.07 25.03 -38.07
CA PHE A 754 -7.36 23.88 -38.95
C PHE A 754 -6.15 23.39 -39.77
N SER A 755 -5.02 24.12 -39.75
CA SER A 755 -3.77 23.61 -40.34
C SER A 755 -3.08 22.57 -39.44
N LYS A 756 -3.45 22.51 -38.16
CA LYS A 756 -2.87 21.58 -37.18
C LYS A 756 -3.55 20.21 -37.28
N PRO A 757 -2.76 19.12 -37.27
CA PRO A 757 -3.32 17.78 -37.23
C PRO A 757 -4.02 17.52 -35.90
N LEU A 758 -5.19 16.87 -35.96
CA LEU A 758 -5.93 16.39 -34.80
C LEU A 758 -6.02 14.86 -34.87
N ALA A 759 -5.70 14.20 -33.76
CA ALA A 759 -5.83 12.75 -33.65
C ALA A 759 -6.85 12.38 -32.58
N MET A 760 -7.47 11.21 -32.73
CA MET A 760 -8.12 10.52 -31.63
C MET A 760 -7.26 9.37 -31.12
N LEU A 761 -7.34 9.09 -29.83
CA LEU A 761 -6.77 7.92 -29.18
C LEU A 761 -7.89 6.93 -28.86
N THR A 762 -7.71 5.68 -29.27
CA THR A 762 -8.65 4.57 -29.02
C THR A 762 -7.87 3.28 -28.79
N GLU A 763 -8.46 2.34 -28.05
CA GLU A 763 -7.74 1.18 -27.50
C GLU A 763 -7.76 -0.07 -28.37
N THR A 764 -8.78 -0.21 -29.22
CA THR A 764 -9.01 -1.35 -30.12
C THR A 764 -9.50 -0.87 -31.48
N PRO A 765 -8.75 0.00 -32.18
CA PRO A 765 -9.21 0.58 -33.44
C PRO A 765 -9.63 -0.48 -34.47
N GLU A 766 -8.99 -1.65 -34.45
CA GLU A 766 -9.29 -2.80 -35.31
C GLU A 766 -10.72 -3.37 -35.13
N ALA A 767 -11.35 -3.12 -33.98
CA ALA A 767 -12.71 -3.57 -33.70
C ALA A 767 -13.79 -2.62 -34.25
N PHE A 768 -13.40 -1.44 -34.73
CA PHE A 768 -14.34 -0.38 -35.11
C PHE A 768 -14.23 0.02 -36.58
N SER A 769 -15.37 0.44 -37.12
CA SER A 769 -15.45 1.25 -38.34
C SER A 769 -15.74 2.71 -37.97
N PHE A 770 -15.21 3.66 -38.75
CA PHE A 770 -15.19 5.07 -38.37
C PHE A 770 -15.85 5.97 -39.42
N ALA A 771 -16.50 7.03 -38.93
CA ALA A 771 -16.89 8.18 -39.74
C ALA A 771 -16.71 9.49 -38.96
N LEU A 772 -16.37 10.57 -39.67
CA LEU A 772 -16.30 11.92 -39.12
C LEU A 772 -17.29 12.80 -39.88
N ASN A 773 -18.20 13.45 -39.15
CA ASN A 773 -19.23 14.32 -39.73
C ASN A 773 -20.08 13.64 -40.81
N GLY A 774 -20.29 12.33 -40.69
CA GLY A 774 -21.05 11.50 -41.64
C GLY A 774 -20.24 10.92 -42.80
N GLU A 775 -18.96 11.27 -42.92
CA GLU A 775 -18.07 10.73 -43.97
C GLU A 775 -17.18 9.63 -43.38
N THR A 776 -17.23 8.44 -43.98
CA THR A 776 -16.43 7.29 -43.55
C THR A 776 -14.96 7.51 -43.82
N PHE A 777 -14.09 7.03 -42.92
CA PHE A 777 -12.65 7.08 -43.11
C PHE A 777 -11.97 5.83 -42.56
N GLU A 778 -10.77 5.55 -43.07
CA GLU A 778 -9.95 4.43 -42.59
C GLU A 778 -9.20 4.86 -41.32
N GLY A 779 -9.34 4.06 -40.25
CA GLY A 779 -8.64 4.29 -38.99
C GLY A 779 -7.17 3.87 -39.09
N VAL A 780 -6.34 4.65 -39.78
CA VAL A 780 -4.91 4.35 -39.94
C VAL A 780 -4.19 4.57 -38.61
N ASP A 781 -3.68 3.48 -38.04
CA ASP A 781 -2.85 3.49 -36.85
C ASP A 781 -1.48 4.13 -37.10
N SER A 782 -1.20 5.20 -36.37
CA SER A 782 0.03 6.00 -36.46
C SER A 782 0.93 5.88 -35.23
N GLY A 783 0.77 4.81 -34.44
CA GLY A 783 1.50 4.54 -33.20
C GLY A 783 0.66 4.86 -31.97
N TYR A 784 1.32 5.02 -30.82
CA TYR A 784 0.65 5.25 -29.54
C TYR A 784 1.19 6.48 -28.81
N LEU A 785 0.57 6.87 -27.68
CA LEU A 785 1.01 8.01 -26.87
C LEU A 785 1.78 7.59 -25.59
N PHE A 786 1.10 6.96 -24.62
CA PHE A 786 1.70 6.58 -23.33
C PHE A 786 1.70 5.07 -23.08
N ASP A 787 0.81 4.32 -23.73
CA ASP A 787 0.67 2.87 -23.59
C ASP A 787 0.40 2.28 -24.98
N SER A 788 0.91 1.09 -25.26
CA SER A 788 0.80 0.43 -26.57
C SER A 788 -0.64 0.20 -27.03
N ALA A 789 -1.59 0.11 -26.10
CA ALA A 789 -3.02 0.00 -26.38
C ALA A 789 -3.62 1.32 -26.88
N PHE A 790 -3.11 2.49 -26.48
CA PHE A 790 -3.71 3.79 -26.82
C PHE A 790 -3.28 4.25 -28.22
N ARG A 791 -3.91 3.67 -29.25
CA ARG A 791 -3.56 3.86 -30.66
C ARG A 791 -4.03 5.21 -31.17
N LYS A 792 -3.16 5.87 -31.91
CA LYS A 792 -3.37 7.20 -32.48
C LYS A 792 -3.92 7.09 -33.89
N ILE A 793 -5.14 7.54 -34.07
CA ILE A 793 -5.85 7.59 -35.35
C ILE A 793 -6.00 9.04 -35.78
N MET A 794 -5.44 9.39 -36.93
CA MET A 794 -5.53 10.75 -37.47
C MET A 794 -6.96 11.04 -37.96
N LEU A 795 -7.53 12.17 -37.56
CA LEU A 795 -8.83 12.60 -38.06
C LEU A 795 -8.68 13.23 -39.46
N PRO A 796 -9.62 13.00 -40.39
CA PRO A 796 -9.56 13.58 -41.72
C PRO A 796 -9.79 15.09 -41.73
N GLY A 797 -9.40 15.75 -42.83
CA GLY A 797 -9.43 17.22 -42.97
C GLY A 797 -10.83 17.85 -43.13
N ASN A 798 -11.91 17.10 -42.93
CA ASN A 798 -13.30 17.57 -43.02
C ASN A 798 -13.84 18.09 -41.65
N LEU A 799 -12.93 18.51 -40.76
CA LEU A 799 -13.23 19.24 -39.53
C LEU A 799 -13.86 20.60 -39.85
N LYS A 800 -14.78 21.05 -39.00
CA LYS A 800 -15.46 22.35 -39.14
C LYS A 800 -15.54 23.10 -37.83
N ALA A 801 -15.66 24.43 -37.87
CA ALA A 801 -15.98 25.21 -36.67
C ALA A 801 -17.35 24.79 -36.10
N GLY A 802 -17.49 24.87 -34.79
CA GLY A 802 -18.63 24.34 -34.03
C GLY A 802 -18.58 22.81 -33.88
N ARG A 803 -19.76 22.20 -33.95
CA ARG A 803 -19.95 20.78 -33.59
C ARG A 803 -19.40 19.83 -34.64
N ASN A 804 -18.53 18.93 -34.21
CA ASN A 804 -18.04 17.78 -34.96
C ASN A 804 -18.50 16.48 -34.28
N VAL A 805 -18.64 15.40 -35.05
CA VAL A 805 -19.09 14.10 -34.55
C VAL A 805 -18.23 12.97 -35.10
N ILE A 806 -17.59 12.23 -34.20
CA ILE A 806 -16.92 10.96 -34.48
C ILE A 806 -17.95 9.85 -34.26
N TYR A 807 -18.18 9.05 -35.30
CA TYR A 807 -19.01 7.85 -35.25
C TYR A 807 -18.11 6.62 -35.26
N MET A 808 -18.47 5.64 -34.42
CA MET A 808 -17.80 4.36 -34.27
C MET A 808 -18.83 3.24 -34.28
N LYS A 809 -18.62 2.19 -35.07
CA LYS A 809 -19.45 0.97 -35.05
C LYS A 809 -18.60 -0.28 -34.85
N MET A 810 -19.02 -1.14 -33.92
CA MET A 810 -18.44 -2.47 -33.68
C MET A 810 -19.51 -3.56 -33.55
N ARG A 811 -19.05 -4.81 -33.59
CA ARG A 811 -19.81 -5.99 -33.13
C ARG A 811 -19.35 -6.33 -31.71
N TYR A 812 -20.21 -6.12 -30.72
CA TYR A 812 -19.93 -6.50 -29.34
C TYR A 812 -20.09 -8.01 -29.15
N HIS A 813 -19.12 -8.62 -28.48
CA HIS A 813 -19.07 -10.05 -28.19
C HIS A 813 -18.42 -10.31 -26.83
N GLN A 814 -18.89 -11.36 -26.13
CA GLN A 814 -18.22 -11.94 -24.97
C GLN A 814 -18.35 -13.46 -25.02
N ASN A 815 -17.30 -14.16 -24.64
CA ASN A 815 -17.32 -15.60 -24.42
C ASN A 815 -18.35 -15.97 -23.32
N PRO A 816 -19.14 -17.06 -23.47
CA PRO A 816 -20.04 -17.54 -22.42
C PRO A 816 -19.44 -17.68 -21.02
N GLU A 817 -18.14 -17.99 -20.93
CA GLU A 817 -17.43 -18.10 -19.66
C GLU A 817 -17.33 -16.77 -18.90
N VAL A 818 -17.36 -15.62 -19.58
CA VAL A 818 -17.40 -14.28 -18.94
C VAL A 818 -18.65 -14.16 -18.07
N TYR A 819 -19.82 -14.54 -18.61
CA TYR A 819 -21.08 -14.49 -17.87
C TYR A 819 -21.09 -15.50 -16.73
N ALA A 820 -20.61 -16.72 -16.96
CA ALA A 820 -20.51 -17.74 -15.93
C ALA A 820 -19.59 -17.31 -14.77
N ARG A 821 -18.50 -16.60 -15.07
CA ARG A 821 -17.58 -16.04 -14.07
C ARG A 821 -18.22 -14.90 -13.28
N LEU A 822 -18.96 -14.01 -13.93
CA LEU A 822 -19.73 -12.96 -13.25
C LEU A 822 -20.72 -13.53 -12.22
N GLU A 823 -21.38 -14.66 -12.52
CA GLU A 823 -22.25 -15.36 -11.55
C GLU A 823 -21.49 -15.92 -10.33
N ARG A 824 -20.24 -16.35 -10.51
CA ARG A 824 -19.38 -16.81 -9.42
C ARG A 824 -18.81 -15.63 -8.62
N ALA A 825 -18.46 -14.55 -9.31
CA ALA A 825 -17.95 -13.31 -8.72
C ALA A 825 -18.92 -12.61 -7.76
N ARG A 826 -20.24 -12.81 -7.94
CA ARG A 826 -21.25 -12.36 -6.95
C ARG A 826 -21.17 -13.08 -5.60
N ARG A 827 -20.51 -14.24 -5.55
CA ARG A 827 -20.36 -15.06 -4.34
C ARG A 827 -18.97 -14.96 -3.74
N PHE A 828 -17.96 -14.72 -4.58
CA PHE A 828 -16.57 -14.60 -4.14
C PHE A 828 -15.77 -13.67 -5.06
N GLU A 829 -15.22 -12.61 -4.48
CA GLU A 829 -14.53 -11.51 -5.18
C GLU A 829 -13.40 -11.97 -6.10
N THR A 830 -12.66 -13.02 -5.73
CA THR A 830 -11.55 -13.58 -6.51
C THR A 830 -11.91 -13.86 -7.96
N GLU A 831 -13.14 -14.31 -8.23
CA GLU A 831 -13.60 -14.59 -9.60
C GLU A 831 -13.74 -13.30 -10.43
N TYR A 832 -14.05 -12.17 -9.78
CA TYR A 832 -14.03 -10.85 -10.41
C TYR A 832 -12.60 -10.42 -10.76
N ASN A 833 -11.65 -10.68 -9.86
CA ASN A 833 -10.23 -10.31 -10.05
C ASN A 833 -9.54 -11.10 -11.18
N MET A 834 -10.13 -12.21 -11.62
CA MET A 834 -9.67 -12.98 -12.79
C MET A 834 -10.44 -12.65 -14.08
N LEU A 835 -11.30 -11.62 -14.10
CA LEU A 835 -12.17 -11.35 -15.23
C LEU A 835 -11.41 -10.78 -16.43
N THR A 836 -11.68 -11.30 -17.62
CA THR A 836 -11.12 -10.83 -18.89
C THR A 836 -12.26 -10.74 -19.90
N TYR A 837 -12.41 -9.57 -20.55
CA TYR A 837 -13.43 -9.33 -21.56
C TYR A 837 -12.86 -9.49 -22.97
N ASP A 838 -13.67 -9.96 -23.91
CA ASP A 838 -13.36 -9.98 -25.35
C ASP A 838 -13.59 -8.60 -25.98
N SER A 839 -14.72 -7.94 -25.64
CA SER A 839 -15.04 -6.57 -26.05
C SER A 839 -15.06 -5.63 -24.84
N GLU A 840 -14.27 -4.56 -24.89
CA GLU A 840 -14.26 -3.51 -23.86
C GLU A 840 -14.69 -2.17 -24.46
N ILE A 841 -15.70 -1.53 -23.86
CA ILE A 841 -16.20 -0.23 -24.30
C ILE A 841 -15.55 0.89 -23.48
N GLU A 842 -14.86 1.80 -24.17
CA GLU A 842 -13.99 2.78 -23.54
C GLU A 842 -14.19 4.20 -24.07
N SER A 843 -13.82 5.18 -23.24
CA SER A 843 -13.77 6.59 -23.65
C SER A 843 -12.70 6.76 -24.72
N ILE A 844 -12.90 7.74 -25.62
CA ILE A 844 -11.86 8.15 -26.57
C ILE A 844 -11.27 9.49 -26.14
N TYR A 845 -10.08 9.81 -26.65
CA TYR A 845 -9.37 11.04 -26.30
C TYR A 845 -8.96 11.79 -27.56
N LEU A 846 -9.11 13.10 -27.58
CA LEU A 846 -8.53 13.93 -28.64
C LEU A 846 -7.12 14.36 -28.24
N TYR A 847 -6.19 14.35 -29.19
CA TYR A 847 -4.79 14.71 -28.99
C TYR A 847 -4.29 15.61 -30.12
N GLY A 848 -3.66 16.74 -29.78
CA GLY A 848 -3.14 17.69 -30.76
C GLY A 848 -2.57 18.96 -30.13
N ASP A 849 -2.24 19.94 -30.97
CA ASP A 849 -1.79 21.27 -30.55
C ASP A 849 -3.00 22.22 -30.49
N PHE A 850 -3.64 22.31 -29.33
CA PHE A 850 -4.84 23.14 -29.11
C PHE A 850 -4.96 23.57 -27.64
N SER A 851 -5.80 24.56 -27.37
CA SER A 851 -6.26 24.90 -26.00
C SER A 851 -7.66 24.33 -25.76
N VAL A 852 -7.99 23.91 -24.53
CA VAL A 852 -9.36 23.49 -24.16
C VAL A 852 -10.02 24.57 -23.31
N ARG A 853 -11.08 25.20 -23.81
CA ARG A 853 -11.83 26.23 -23.08
C ARG A 853 -13.07 25.64 -22.44
N HIS A 854 -13.31 26.00 -21.19
CA HIS A 854 -14.52 25.65 -20.45
C HIS A 854 -15.50 26.82 -20.46
N THR A 855 -16.78 26.55 -20.74
CA THR A 855 -17.82 27.58 -20.94
C THR A 855 -18.84 27.64 -19.80
N GLY A 856 -18.63 26.89 -18.72
CA GLY A 856 -19.62 26.67 -17.66
C GLY A 856 -19.26 27.24 -16.30
N ARG A 857 -19.93 26.74 -15.25
CA ARG A 857 -19.64 27.10 -13.84
C ARG A 857 -18.46 26.28 -13.33
N ILE A 858 -17.60 26.91 -12.53
CA ILE A 858 -16.51 26.25 -11.81
C ILE A 858 -16.84 26.24 -10.31
N GLU A 859 -16.65 25.12 -9.64
CA GLU A 859 -16.87 24.94 -8.21
C GLU A 859 -15.57 24.53 -7.52
N PRO A 860 -15.16 25.16 -6.41
CA PRO A 860 -14.01 24.70 -5.65
C PRO A 860 -14.34 23.38 -4.92
N LEU A 861 -13.36 22.46 -4.86
CA LEU A 861 -13.45 21.20 -4.13
C LEU A 861 -12.31 21.10 -3.09
N LEU A 862 -12.40 20.09 -2.21
CA LEU A 862 -11.31 19.77 -1.29
C LEU A 862 -10.07 19.26 -2.05
N ARG A 863 -8.94 19.17 -1.34
CA ARG A 863 -7.69 18.52 -1.81
C ARG A 863 -7.12 19.15 -3.10
N GLY A 864 -7.34 20.45 -3.31
CA GLY A 864 -6.76 21.19 -4.43
C GLY A 864 -7.39 20.87 -5.78
N ALA A 865 -8.64 20.43 -5.79
CA ALA A 865 -9.41 20.16 -7.00
C ALA A 865 -10.50 21.22 -7.25
N GLU A 866 -11.01 21.25 -8.47
CA GLU A 866 -12.13 22.08 -8.91
C GLU A 866 -13.09 21.24 -9.77
N ARG A 867 -14.38 21.53 -9.70
CA ARG A 867 -15.40 20.93 -10.57
C ARG A 867 -15.74 21.86 -11.72
N LEU A 868 -15.58 21.38 -12.94
CA LEU A 868 -15.95 22.10 -14.15
C LEU A 868 -17.32 21.60 -14.63
N CYS A 869 -18.35 22.41 -14.46
CA CYS A 869 -19.74 22.11 -14.80
C CYS A 869 -20.12 22.82 -16.10
N GLY A 870 -19.99 22.18 -17.25
CA GLY A 870 -20.29 22.77 -18.56
C GLY A 870 -19.73 21.95 -19.72
N SER A 871 -19.61 22.57 -20.89
CA SER A 871 -18.98 21.98 -22.07
C SER A 871 -17.55 22.49 -22.27
N PHE A 872 -16.83 21.81 -23.16
CA PHE A 872 -15.49 22.17 -23.60
C PHE A 872 -15.48 22.48 -25.10
N GLU A 873 -14.68 23.46 -25.51
CA GLU A 873 -14.38 23.75 -26.92
C GLU A 873 -12.87 23.79 -27.14
N LEU A 874 -12.41 23.33 -28.31
CA LEU A 874 -10.99 23.40 -28.68
C LEU A 874 -10.70 24.70 -29.44
N GLY A 875 -9.74 25.48 -28.96
CA GLY A 875 -9.29 26.72 -29.58
C GLY A 875 -7.83 26.69 -30.03
N ALA A 876 -7.33 27.82 -30.52
CA ALA A 876 -5.95 27.97 -30.98
C ALA A 876 -4.88 27.52 -29.94
N PRO A 877 -3.73 27.01 -30.41
CA PRO A 877 -2.57 26.71 -29.57
C PRO A 877 -2.20 27.84 -28.59
N ALA A 878 -1.79 27.46 -27.38
CA ALA A 878 -1.31 28.40 -26.36
C ALA A 878 0.20 28.66 -26.42
N THR A 879 0.97 27.88 -27.17
CA THR A 879 2.43 28.02 -27.28
C THR A 879 2.80 29.42 -27.77
N GLY A 880 3.73 30.08 -27.07
CA GLY A 880 4.15 31.46 -27.31
C GLY A 880 3.23 32.52 -26.71
N ARG A 881 2.08 32.14 -26.12
CA ARG A 881 1.19 33.07 -25.41
C ARG A 881 1.59 33.23 -23.96
N LYS A 882 1.24 34.37 -23.38
CA LYS A 882 1.31 34.64 -21.95
C LYS A 882 0.08 34.05 -21.25
N LEU A 883 0.31 33.33 -20.16
CA LEU A 883 -0.69 32.62 -19.37
C LEU A 883 -0.48 32.94 -17.89
N ASP A 884 -1.56 32.83 -17.11
CA ASP A 884 -1.47 32.78 -15.65
C ASP A 884 -0.95 31.41 -15.20
N ALA A 885 0.30 31.37 -14.73
CA ALA A 885 0.98 30.15 -14.32
C ALA A 885 0.41 29.54 -13.02
N SER A 886 -0.41 30.28 -12.28
CA SER A 886 -1.01 29.81 -11.03
C SER A 886 -2.16 28.81 -11.24
N ASP A 887 -2.74 28.78 -12.45
CA ASP A 887 -3.90 27.94 -12.77
C ASP A 887 -3.95 27.55 -14.26
N LEU A 888 -3.08 26.61 -14.65
CA LEU A 888 -2.99 26.14 -16.03
C LEU A 888 -4.25 25.38 -16.50
N VAL A 889 -5.03 24.82 -15.57
CA VAL A 889 -6.32 24.17 -15.88
C VAL A 889 -7.24 25.17 -16.56
N ARG A 890 -7.35 26.39 -16.02
CA ARG A 890 -8.16 27.46 -16.61
C ARG A 890 -7.52 28.15 -17.81
N GLN A 891 -6.20 27.99 -18.00
CA GLN A 891 -5.46 28.55 -19.14
C GLN A 891 -5.46 27.63 -20.39
N GLY A 892 -6.31 26.61 -20.43
CA GLY A 892 -6.47 25.75 -21.61
C GLY A 892 -5.93 24.34 -21.47
N PHE A 893 -5.48 23.93 -20.27
CA PHE A 893 -4.86 22.63 -20.01
C PHE A 893 -5.61 21.76 -18.96
N PRO A 894 -6.96 21.69 -18.96
CA PRO A 894 -7.71 20.96 -17.95
C PRO A 894 -7.47 19.45 -17.96
N PHE A 895 -7.28 18.82 -19.13
CA PHE A 895 -7.01 17.37 -19.28
C PHE A 895 -5.53 17.06 -19.57
N PHE A 896 -4.63 18.04 -19.38
CA PHE A 896 -3.24 17.89 -19.80
C PHE A 896 -2.50 16.80 -19.01
N ALA A 897 -1.82 15.92 -19.76
CA ALA A 897 -0.94 14.89 -19.23
C ALA A 897 0.37 14.90 -20.04
N GLY A 898 1.47 15.33 -19.43
CA GLY A 898 2.72 15.53 -20.17
C GLY A 898 3.71 16.46 -19.46
N LYS A 899 4.63 17.01 -20.26
CA LYS A 899 5.59 18.04 -19.86
C LYS A 899 5.26 19.38 -20.53
N LEU A 900 5.32 20.46 -19.77
CA LEU A 900 5.19 21.83 -20.31
C LEU A 900 6.23 22.76 -19.68
N THR A 901 6.67 23.77 -20.41
CA THR A 901 7.71 24.71 -19.99
C THR A 901 7.16 26.14 -19.98
N LEU A 902 7.21 26.75 -18.81
CA LEU A 902 6.89 28.16 -18.60
C LEU A 902 8.18 28.98 -18.63
N ARG A 903 8.18 30.11 -19.34
CA ARG A 903 9.31 31.04 -19.43
C ARG A 903 8.90 32.44 -19.01
N GLN A 904 9.73 33.09 -18.20
CA GLN A 904 9.58 34.49 -17.83
C GLN A 904 10.95 35.19 -17.87
N GLU A 905 10.94 36.44 -18.32
CA GLU A 905 12.10 37.32 -18.25
C GLU A 905 11.90 38.35 -17.15
N PHE A 906 12.96 38.67 -16.42
CA PHE A 906 12.93 39.66 -15.34
C PHE A 906 14.25 40.41 -15.25
N GLU A 907 14.24 41.60 -14.64
CA GLU A 907 15.45 42.40 -14.46
C GLU A 907 15.84 42.54 -12.99
N LEU A 908 17.14 42.56 -12.73
CA LEU A 908 17.72 42.80 -11.40
C LEU A 908 18.66 44.01 -11.44
N THR A 909 18.57 44.87 -10.43
CA THR A 909 19.63 45.84 -10.12
C THR A 909 20.86 45.11 -9.57
N ALA A 910 22.03 45.76 -9.62
CA ALA A 910 23.25 45.20 -9.02
C ALA A 910 23.07 44.86 -7.53
N SER A 911 22.38 45.73 -6.78
CA SER A 911 22.08 45.54 -5.35
C SER A 911 21.13 44.35 -5.09
N GLU A 912 20.15 44.10 -5.97
CA GLU A 912 19.30 42.90 -5.87
C GLU A 912 20.12 41.64 -6.17
N ALA A 913 20.87 41.62 -7.28
CA ALA A 913 21.64 40.47 -7.71
C ALA A 913 22.70 40.04 -6.68
N GLU A 914 23.33 40.98 -5.98
CA GLU A 914 24.28 40.67 -4.90
C GLU A 914 23.64 40.04 -3.66
N LYS A 915 22.34 40.27 -3.41
CA LYS A 915 21.65 39.85 -2.18
C LYS A 915 20.84 38.58 -2.32
N ILE A 916 20.40 38.25 -3.54
CA ILE A 916 19.60 37.06 -3.78
C ILE A 916 20.49 35.82 -3.67
N GLN A 917 20.05 34.88 -2.86
CA GLN A 917 20.69 33.58 -2.66
C GLN A 917 19.82 32.44 -3.20
N LEU A 918 18.49 32.56 -3.07
CA LEU A 918 17.55 31.49 -3.38
C LEU A 918 16.46 31.95 -4.36
N LEU A 919 16.01 31.02 -5.20
CA LEU A 919 14.71 31.08 -5.88
C LEU A 919 13.77 30.10 -5.19
N ARG A 920 12.57 30.54 -4.79
CA ARG A 920 11.54 29.67 -4.21
C ARG A 920 10.18 29.86 -4.88
N PHE A 921 9.33 28.86 -4.79
CA PHE A 921 7.94 28.91 -5.28
C PHE A 921 7.07 27.87 -4.57
N VAL A 922 5.75 27.93 -4.80
CA VAL A 922 4.78 26.94 -4.32
C VAL A 922 4.35 26.06 -5.49
N PRO A 923 4.73 24.77 -5.50
CA PRO A 923 4.25 23.78 -6.46
C PRO A 923 2.73 23.61 -6.41
N VAL A 924 2.09 23.43 -7.57
CA VAL A 924 0.66 23.14 -7.70
C VAL A 924 0.45 21.97 -8.66
N GLY A 925 0.10 20.80 -8.11
CA GLY A 925 -0.43 19.63 -8.83
C GLY A 925 0.52 18.81 -9.70
N ALA A 926 1.67 19.34 -10.13
CA ALA A 926 2.63 18.56 -10.92
C ALA A 926 3.46 17.61 -10.02
N ASN A 927 3.98 16.55 -10.62
CA ASN A 927 4.80 15.53 -9.94
C ASN A 927 6.24 15.99 -9.73
N SER A 928 6.77 16.78 -10.65
CA SER A 928 8.14 17.28 -10.63
C SER A 928 8.28 18.61 -11.36
N TYR A 929 9.33 19.34 -11.00
CA TYR A 929 9.67 20.63 -11.60
C TYR A 929 11.18 20.68 -11.89
N ARG A 930 11.57 21.07 -13.11
CA ARG A 930 12.97 21.37 -13.47
C ARG A 930 13.12 22.86 -13.70
N ILE A 931 14.12 23.44 -13.06
CA ILE A 931 14.34 24.89 -13.03
C ILE A 931 15.61 25.19 -13.81
N ARG A 932 15.51 26.10 -14.79
CA ARG A 932 16.67 26.68 -15.46
C ARG A 932 16.67 28.19 -15.32
N LEU A 933 17.84 28.74 -15.09
CA LEU A 933 18.06 30.18 -15.05
C LEU A 933 19.19 30.52 -16.02
N ASN A 934 18.94 31.47 -16.93
CA ASN A 934 19.91 31.91 -17.93
C ASN A 934 20.50 30.74 -18.77
N ASN A 935 19.66 29.76 -19.10
CA ASN A 935 19.99 28.50 -19.80
C ASN A 935 20.84 27.49 -19.00
N GLU A 936 21.12 27.74 -17.73
CA GLU A 936 21.80 26.81 -16.83
C GLU A 936 20.81 26.13 -15.89
N GLU A 937 21.04 24.86 -15.55
CA GLU A 937 20.17 24.11 -14.63
C GLU A 937 20.39 24.58 -13.18
N ALA A 938 19.33 25.07 -12.55
CA ALA A 938 19.33 25.52 -11.16
C ALA A 938 18.92 24.39 -10.19
N GLY A 939 18.12 23.43 -10.66
CA GLY A 939 17.80 22.23 -9.91
C GLY A 939 16.51 21.53 -10.31
N PHE A 940 16.20 20.48 -9.55
CA PHE A 940 15.05 19.60 -9.74
C PHE A 940 14.27 19.48 -8.43
N TRP A 941 12.97 19.76 -8.46
CA TRP A 941 12.06 19.55 -7.33
C TRP A 941 11.21 18.29 -7.51
N SER A 942 11.11 17.51 -6.45
CA SER A 942 10.14 16.40 -6.32
C SER A 942 9.54 16.26 -4.92
N TYR A 943 10.09 16.95 -3.91
CA TYR A 943 9.64 16.90 -2.51
C TYR A 943 10.31 18.01 -1.67
N GLY A 944 9.79 18.22 -0.46
CA GLY A 944 10.38 19.16 0.50
C GLY A 944 10.16 20.62 0.11
N PHE A 945 11.00 21.52 0.63
CA PHE A 945 10.93 22.93 0.28
C PHE A 945 11.34 23.15 -1.19
N ALA A 946 10.47 23.77 -1.99
CA ALA A 946 10.78 24.19 -3.35
C ALA A 946 11.60 25.48 -3.34
N ALA A 947 12.89 25.35 -2.99
CA ALA A 947 13.85 26.43 -2.93
C ALA A 947 15.21 25.98 -3.49
N PHE A 948 15.81 26.82 -4.34
CA PHE A 948 17.00 26.50 -5.12
C PHE A 948 18.08 27.56 -4.93
N PRO A 949 19.35 27.18 -4.70
CA PRO A 949 20.46 28.13 -4.72
C PRO A 949 20.65 28.69 -6.13
N VAL A 950 20.58 30.01 -6.27
CA VAL A 950 20.68 30.70 -7.58
C VAL A 950 21.70 31.83 -7.61
N ALA A 951 22.40 32.09 -6.50
CA ALA A 951 23.36 33.20 -6.38
C ALA A 951 24.41 33.25 -7.51
N GLN A 952 24.85 32.09 -8.01
CA GLN A 952 25.85 31.99 -9.07
C GLN A 952 25.25 32.04 -10.48
N LEU A 953 23.93 31.95 -10.60
CA LEU A 953 23.21 31.83 -11.88
C LEU A 953 22.54 33.15 -12.28
N ILE A 954 22.23 34.03 -11.31
CA ILE A 954 21.66 35.35 -11.53
C ILE A 954 22.74 36.39 -11.82
N HIS A 955 22.37 37.47 -12.51
CA HIS A 955 23.22 38.65 -12.67
C HIS A 955 22.41 39.95 -12.73
N ALA A 956 23.09 41.09 -12.60
CA ALA A 956 22.46 42.39 -12.84
C ALA A 956 22.00 42.52 -14.30
N GLY A 957 20.91 43.24 -14.53
CA GLY A 957 20.24 43.34 -15.83
C GLY A 957 19.24 42.21 -16.05
N LYS A 958 19.05 41.83 -17.31
CA LYS A 958 18.02 40.89 -17.76
C LYS A 958 18.40 39.44 -17.47
N ASN A 959 17.51 38.70 -16.83
CA ASN A 959 17.61 37.28 -16.55
C ASN A 959 16.40 36.54 -17.17
N THR A 960 16.57 35.25 -17.45
CA THR A 960 15.51 34.37 -17.96
C THR A 960 15.32 33.19 -17.02
N LEU A 961 14.08 32.98 -16.58
CA LEU A 961 13.65 31.82 -15.78
C LEU A 961 12.82 30.89 -16.67
N GLU A 962 13.16 29.60 -16.65
CA GLU A 962 12.34 28.53 -17.18
C GLU A 962 11.99 27.51 -16.09
N ILE A 963 10.72 27.12 -16.06
CA ILE A 963 10.21 26.08 -15.17
C ILE A 963 9.47 25.05 -16.03
N GLU A 964 10.03 23.85 -16.14
CA GLU A 964 9.38 22.69 -16.76
C GLU A 964 8.62 21.91 -15.69
N LEU A 965 7.33 21.67 -15.90
CA LEU A 965 6.46 20.89 -15.02
C LEU A 965 6.13 19.56 -15.70
N THR A 966 6.13 18.46 -14.94
CA THR A 966 5.69 17.15 -15.42
C THR A 966 4.48 16.65 -14.63
N THR A 967 3.38 16.31 -15.30
CA THR A 967 2.13 15.90 -14.66
C THR A 967 1.94 14.38 -14.62
N SER A 968 0.94 13.91 -13.87
CA SER A 968 0.45 12.53 -13.95
C SER A 968 -0.67 12.38 -14.99
N LEU A 969 -1.21 11.16 -15.11
CA LEU A 969 -2.39 10.87 -15.92
C LEU A 969 -3.73 11.27 -15.24
N ARG A 970 -3.72 11.92 -14.06
CA ARG A 970 -4.94 12.16 -13.26
C ARG A 970 -6.03 12.94 -13.98
N ASN A 971 -5.67 14.06 -14.58
CA ASN A 971 -6.64 14.90 -15.26
C ASN A 971 -7.11 14.30 -16.59
N LEU A 972 -6.34 13.37 -17.17
CA LEU A 972 -6.71 12.61 -18.36
C LEU A 972 -7.66 11.44 -18.05
N LEU A 973 -7.32 10.61 -17.05
CA LEU A 973 -7.97 9.32 -16.80
C LEU A 973 -9.01 9.33 -15.68
N GLY A 974 -9.06 10.38 -14.85
CA GLY A 974 -10.06 10.48 -13.79
C GLY A 974 -9.64 9.85 -12.46
N PRO A 975 -10.60 9.54 -11.56
CA PRO A 975 -12.05 9.63 -11.78
C PRO A 975 -12.52 11.10 -11.87
N HIS A 976 -13.23 11.44 -12.95
CA HIS A 976 -13.72 12.82 -13.15
C HIS A 976 -15.05 13.09 -12.47
N HIS A 977 -15.94 12.09 -12.44
CA HIS A 977 -17.35 12.25 -12.06
C HIS A 977 -17.67 11.83 -10.63
N LEU A 978 -16.64 11.73 -9.78
CA LEU A 978 -16.82 11.40 -8.38
C LEU A 978 -17.39 12.62 -7.63
N ALA A 979 -18.51 12.47 -6.93
CA ALA A 979 -19.19 13.59 -6.30
C ALA A 979 -18.34 14.29 -5.22
N GLU A 980 -17.53 13.53 -4.46
CA GLU A 980 -16.57 14.11 -3.50
C GLU A 980 -15.40 14.85 -4.15
N GLY A 981 -15.14 14.64 -5.44
CA GLY A 981 -14.01 15.20 -6.16
C GLY A 981 -12.76 14.33 -6.09
N GLU A 982 -11.65 14.93 -5.70
CA GLU A 982 -10.38 14.21 -5.55
C GLU A 982 -10.39 13.32 -4.30
N SER A 983 -10.23 12.00 -4.47
CA SER A 983 -10.34 11.01 -3.40
C SER A 983 -9.00 10.46 -2.91
N TYR A 984 -8.84 10.29 -1.60
CA TYR A 984 -7.65 9.65 -1.00
C TYR A 984 -7.77 8.12 -0.93
N SER A 985 -8.90 7.57 -1.40
CA SER A 985 -9.16 6.13 -1.57
C SER A 985 -9.85 5.91 -2.92
N VAL A 986 -9.08 5.64 -3.97
CA VAL A 986 -9.59 5.42 -5.33
C VAL A 986 -9.53 3.94 -5.65
N HIS A 987 -10.68 3.33 -5.94
CA HIS A 987 -10.82 1.91 -6.29
C HIS A 987 -11.56 1.75 -7.62
N THR A 988 -11.77 0.50 -8.05
CA THR A 988 -12.41 0.17 -9.34
C THR A 988 -13.77 0.84 -9.55
N LEU A 989 -14.60 0.92 -8.52
CA LEU A 989 -15.94 1.52 -8.61
C LEU A 989 -15.93 3.05 -8.61
N SER A 990 -14.81 3.71 -8.28
CA SER A 990 -14.72 5.18 -8.30
C SER A 990 -14.92 5.78 -9.70
N PHE A 991 -14.87 4.96 -10.75
CA PHE A 991 -15.06 5.32 -12.16
C PHE A 991 -16.45 4.99 -12.70
N ASN A 992 -17.32 4.42 -11.87
CA ASN A 992 -18.62 3.92 -12.28
C ASN A 992 -19.73 4.90 -11.88
N ARG A 993 -20.70 5.10 -12.77
CA ARG A 993 -21.95 5.81 -12.43
C ARG A 993 -23.03 4.87 -11.89
N GLU A 994 -23.06 3.64 -12.40
CA GLU A 994 -24.03 2.61 -12.04
C GLU A 994 -23.30 1.41 -11.43
N ALA A 995 -24.03 0.57 -10.69
CA ALA A 995 -23.48 -0.68 -10.16
C ALA A 995 -22.78 -1.50 -11.25
N ASN A 996 -21.66 -2.11 -10.89
CA ASN A 996 -20.90 -2.95 -11.82
C ASN A 996 -21.69 -4.23 -12.18
N ALA A 997 -21.10 -5.09 -13.02
CA ALA A 997 -21.76 -6.31 -13.50
C ALA A 997 -22.09 -7.35 -12.39
N VAL A 998 -21.52 -7.19 -11.19
CA VAL A 998 -21.78 -8.04 -10.01
C VAL A 998 -22.58 -7.30 -8.93
N SER A 999 -23.21 -6.18 -9.27
CA SER A 999 -24.10 -5.40 -8.40
C SER A 999 -23.42 -4.71 -7.22
N TRP A 1000 -22.12 -4.42 -7.31
CA TRP A 1000 -21.46 -3.55 -6.33
C TRP A 1000 -21.78 -2.09 -6.64
N GLU A 1001 -22.26 -1.38 -5.63
CA GLU A 1001 -22.70 0.01 -5.75
C GLU A 1001 -21.52 0.98 -5.84
N PRO A 1002 -21.56 1.94 -6.78
CA PRO A 1002 -20.52 2.94 -6.90
C PRO A 1002 -20.69 4.04 -5.83
N PRO A 1003 -19.64 4.82 -5.56
CA PRO A 1003 -19.77 6.07 -4.84
C PRO A 1003 -20.72 7.06 -5.55
N ALA A 1004 -21.12 8.12 -4.84
CA ALA A 1004 -21.97 9.15 -5.40
C ALA A 1004 -21.36 9.82 -6.65
N TYR A 1005 -22.19 10.03 -7.66
CA TYR A 1005 -21.82 10.55 -8.97
C TYR A 1005 -22.20 12.03 -9.14
N ASP A 1006 -21.36 12.80 -9.85
CA ASP A 1006 -21.64 14.16 -10.30
C ASP A 1006 -21.26 14.33 -11.78
N PRO A 1007 -22.10 14.95 -12.63
CA PRO A 1007 -21.83 15.05 -14.05
C PRO A 1007 -20.69 16.04 -14.41
N GLY A 1008 -20.28 16.93 -13.50
CA GLY A 1008 -19.14 17.82 -13.71
C GLY A 1008 -17.80 17.08 -13.70
N TYR A 1009 -16.76 17.71 -14.26
CA TYR A 1009 -15.41 17.15 -14.28
C TYR A 1009 -14.60 17.65 -13.09
N SER A 1010 -14.21 16.76 -12.18
CA SER A 1010 -13.24 17.04 -11.14
C SER A 1010 -11.82 17.06 -11.71
N MET A 1011 -11.21 18.24 -11.71
CA MET A 1011 -9.84 18.49 -12.17
C MET A 1011 -8.96 18.89 -10.99
N VAL A 1012 -7.75 18.32 -10.93
CA VAL A 1012 -6.73 18.76 -9.97
C VAL A 1012 -6.04 20.00 -10.55
N ARG A 1013 -5.85 21.03 -9.72
CA ARG A 1013 -5.17 22.26 -10.12
C ARG A 1013 -3.74 21.97 -10.60
N LEU A 1014 -3.25 22.75 -11.54
CA LEU A 1014 -1.91 22.60 -12.12
C LEU A 1014 -1.24 23.98 -12.25
N GLY A 1015 0.02 24.12 -11.84
CA GLY A 1015 0.77 25.36 -11.99
C GLY A 1015 1.92 25.57 -11.01
N ILE A 1016 2.27 26.84 -10.83
CA ILE A 1016 3.23 27.38 -9.86
C ILE A 1016 2.68 28.67 -9.25
N ARG A 1017 2.94 28.93 -7.97
CA ARG A 1017 2.54 30.18 -7.29
C ARG A 1017 3.70 30.78 -6.52
N ASP A 1018 3.58 32.06 -6.19
CA ASP A 1018 4.47 32.76 -5.26
C ASP A 1018 5.96 32.63 -5.63
N VAL A 1019 6.30 32.91 -6.89
CA VAL A 1019 7.69 32.84 -7.36
C VAL A 1019 8.48 34.02 -6.80
N GLU A 1020 9.47 33.71 -5.96
CA GLU A 1020 10.22 34.69 -5.18
C GLU A 1020 11.74 34.47 -5.26
N LEU A 1021 12.46 35.58 -5.33
CA LEU A 1021 13.91 35.67 -5.21
C LEU A 1021 14.24 36.21 -3.81
N VAL A 1022 15.01 35.46 -3.04
CA VAL A 1022 15.24 35.64 -1.59
C VAL A 1022 16.71 35.85 -1.30
#